data_AF-A0A8R2D770-F1
#
_entry.id   AF-A0A8R2D770-F1
#
_cell.length_a   1.000
_cell.length_b   1.000
_cell.length_c   1.000
_cell.angle_alpha   90.00
_cell.angle_beta   90.00
_cell.angle_gamma   90.00
#
_symmetry.space_group_name_H-M   'P 1'
#
loop_
_entity.id
_entity.type
_entity.pdbx_description
1 polymer ?
#
loop_
_entity_poly.entity_id
_entity_poly.type
_entity_poly.pdbx_seq_one_letter_code
_entity_poly.pdbx_strand_id
1 'polypeptide(L)'
;MSACRHEVLCTVFVCLLYTVAPTGQSPKLVVQFQSPVQPVVKPYIGPGAVVQPVTRPPLAGPYAFSRIPAPVWNKPRVFLTHALQDTWLFTNLSTWQDGRASMKSTVPDTITSWVITAFSVDSLYGLGLLDSPKKLKVFRPFFISVDLPYSVRRGEYVSIPVVVFNYLSKDVTADVTLENIGQFDFADTSNDVRDSKLELYKRKSLTIKSNSGSPTSFLIQTKDLGYISIKLTATSKLAGDAIEKKLLVKPEGETIYKNKAIFVDLRKESLFEKNITLEIPSNIVPDSEFIEIGAVGDILGPSTMNLASLIQMPFGCGEQNMLNFVPNIVILDYLKNTKQLTTAVETKSLKYMETGYQQELTYRRSDGSFSAFGSADASGSTWLTAYVVKSFRQAMPYIPIEEKIIIEGLQWLSNNQANNGSFPEVGYVSHSDIQGGSSKGLALTAYTLIAFLENQKATPVYRNTINRAVEYLVRNLPGVEDPYAIAICSYALHLADHPEKNVAFNLLELKANTVDGKKWWKRMDRANDKKNPWVHEPNSVDVEMTAYALLTYLQRELVEDGLPILHWLVSQQNDQGGFASSQDTVITLYALSQMAERITPGTLKLSATFSYMKNGQSELKVTKDNAMVLQLIELPKRTRILNVTATGTGLAIIKVSYRYNVNVTGAWPLFSLDPQVDKNSNANHLQLSVCSGYMFFFFFNYTMNVCGWLMTVPLN
;
A
#
# COMPACT_ATOMS: atom_id res chain seq x y z
N MET A 1 -4.29 17.56 7.95
CA MET A 1 -3.71 18.25 6.77
C MET A 1 -2.81 17.26 6.06
N SER A 2 -2.70 17.17 4.74
CA SER A 2 -3.43 17.78 3.62
C SER A 2 -3.45 16.79 2.44
N ALA A 3 -4.41 16.86 1.51
CA ALA A 3 -4.64 15.78 0.53
C ALA A 3 -3.94 15.97 -0.84
N CYS A 4 -3.14 14.97 -1.23
CA CYS A 4 -2.77 14.64 -2.62
C CYS A 4 -2.88 13.11 -2.77
N ARG A 5 -3.82 12.55 -3.55
CA ARG A 5 -3.95 12.53 -5.03
C ARG A 5 -2.85 11.72 -5.71
N HIS A 6 -3.23 10.58 -6.28
CA HIS A 6 -2.34 9.66 -7.01
C HIS A 6 -1.84 10.25 -8.33
N GLU A 7 -0.65 9.82 -8.76
CA GLU A 7 -0.17 9.98 -10.14
C GLU A 7 0.07 8.61 -10.79
N VAL A 8 -0.25 8.47 -12.08
CA VAL A 8 -0.03 7.26 -12.86
C VAL A 8 0.91 7.61 -14.01
N LEU A 9 2.19 7.24 -13.88
CA LEU A 9 3.22 7.49 -14.88
C LEU A 9 3.21 6.40 -15.97
N CYS A 10 2.47 6.65 -17.06
CA CYS A 10 2.53 5.83 -18.26
C CYS A 10 3.93 5.86 -18.89
N THR A 11 4.63 4.73 -18.87
CA THR A 11 5.94 4.57 -19.51
C THR A 11 5.79 4.39 -21.02
N VAL A 12 6.22 5.36 -21.81
CA VAL A 12 6.23 5.27 -23.29
C VAL A 12 7.57 4.74 -23.77
N PHE A 13 7.60 3.48 -24.22
CA PHE A 13 8.77 2.93 -24.93
C PHE A 13 8.79 3.41 -26.39
N VAL A 14 9.96 3.89 -26.83
CA VAL A 14 10.21 4.26 -28.24
C VAL A 14 11.23 3.29 -28.83
N CYS A 15 10.76 2.29 -29.58
CA CYS A 15 11.62 1.46 -30.42
C CYS A 15 11.77 2.09 -31.81
N LEU A 16 13.01 2.30 -32.24
CA LEU A 16 13.37 2.72 -33.59
C LEU A 16 13.88 1.51 -34.39
N LEU A 17 13.11 1.08 -35.39
CA LEU A 17 13.59 0.24 -36.50
C LEU A 17 12.88 0.66 -37.80
N TYR A 18 13.58 0.55 -38.92
CA TYR A 18 13.18 1.18 -40.19
C TYR A 18 12.34 0.27 -41.11
N THR A 19 11.52 0.96 -41.90
CA THR A 19 10.60 0.56 -42.97
C THR A 19 11.35 0.16 -44.28
N VAL A 20 10.80 -0.48 -45.33
CA VAL A 20 9.42 -0.90 -45.68
C VAL A 20 9.42 -2.00 -46.78
N ALA A 21 8.27 -2.63 -47.05
CA ALA A 21 8.03 -3.54 -48.20
C ALA A 21 7.62 -2.74 -49.49
N PRO A 22 6.45 -2.93 -50.14
CA PRO A 22 5.83 -4.13 -50.77
C PRO A 22 5.96 -4.02 -52.34
N THR A 23 5.06 -4.30 -53.31
CA THR A 23 3.62 -4.67 -53.35
C THR A 23 3.17 -5.29 -54.70
N GLY A 24 2.44 -6.41 -54.66
CA GLY A 24 1.32 -6.70 -55.60
C GLY A 24 1.63 -7.03 -57.07
N GLN A 25 0.63 -7.08 -57.97
CA GLN A 25 -0.83 -6.98 -57.77
C GLN A 25 -1.49 -8.37 -58.03
N SER A 26 -2.46 -8.60 -58.93
CA SER A 26 -3.87 -8.12 -58.97
C SER A 26 -4.82 -9.34 -58.83
N PRO A 27 -6.15 -9.25 -59.04
CA PRO A 27 -7.09 -8.22 -58.62
C PRO A 27 -8.02 -8.76 -57.48
N LYS A 28 -8.03 -8.27 -56.24
CA LYS A 28 -7.40 -7.07 -55.65
C LYS A 28 -7.91 -5.76 -56.28
N LEU A 29 -8.11 -4.71 -55.48
CA LEU A 29 -8.52 -3.41 -56.04
C LEU A 29 -7.40 -2.85 -56.92
N VAL A 30 -7.75 -2.38 -58.12
CA VAL A 30 -6.84 -1.66 -59.02
C VAL A 30 -7.19 -0.18 -58.95
N VAL A 31 -6.21 0.64 -58.60
CA VAL A 31 -6.30 2.12 -58.62
C VAL A 31 -4.99 2.64 -59.23
N GLN A 32 -5.09 3.54 -60.21
CA GLN A 32 -3.92 4.17 -60.84
C GLN A 32 -3.67 5.55 -60.25
N PHE A 33 -2.39 5.91 -60.04
CA PHE A 33 -1.96 7.28 -59.78
C PHE A 33 -0.62 7.58 -60.45
N GLN A 34 -0.46 8.82 -60.92
CA GLN A 34 0.80 9.39 -61.39
C GLN A 34 1.57 10.00 -60.20
N SER A 35 2.89 10.08 -60.29
CA SER A 35 3.71 10.89 -59.37
C SER A 35 3.40 12.38 -59.50
N PRO A 36 3.42 13.15 -58.40
CA PRO A 36 4.47 14.18 -58.35
C PRO A 36 5.01 14.55 -56.94
N VAL A 37 6.34 14.71 -56.88
CA VAL A 37 7.09 15.85 -56.29
C VAL A 37 7.02 16.12 -54.76
N GLN A 38 8.12 16.66 -54.23
CA GLN A 38 8.32 17.08 -52.84
C GLN A 38 7.37 18.21 -52.38
N PRO A 39 7.04 18.29 -51.08
CA PRO A 39 6.19 19.35 -50.53
C PRO A 39 6.90 20.72 -50.50
N VAL A 40 6.55 21.60 -51.44
CA VAL A 40 6.91 23.02 -51.41
C VAL A 40 5.68 23.83 -51.00
N VAL A 41 5.74 24.52 -49.85
CA VAL A 41 4.66 25.42 -49.43
C VAL A 41 4.78 26.74 -50.22
N LYS A 42 3.81 27.00 -51.10
CA LYS A 42 3.65 28.29 -51.78
C LYS A 42 2.53 29.11 -51.11
N PRO A 43 2.81 30.31 -50.59
CA PRO A 43 1.79 31.33 -50.38
C PRO A 43 1.13 31.72 -51.71
N TYR A 44 -0.09 32.29 -51.66
CA TYR A 44 -0.88 32.55 -52.87
C TYR A 44 -0.27 33.59 -53.84
N ILE A 45 0.68 34.41 -53.37
CA ILE A 45 1.53 35.28 -54.21
C ILE A 45 2.96 35.22 -53.66
N GLY A 46 3.91 34.72 -54.45
CA GLY A 46 5.35 34.69 -54.13
C GLY A 46 6.05 33.37 -54.48
N PRO A 47 7.40 33.36 -54.63
CA PRO A 47 8.17 32.13 -54.77
C PRO A 47 8.13 31.30 -53.48
N GLY A 48 8.08 29.98 -53.60
CA GLY A 48 7.94 29.06 -52.46
C GLY A 48 9.23 28.95 -51.64
N ALA A 49 9.10 28.96 -50.31
CA ALA A 49 10.23 28.84 -49.40
C ALA A 49 10.50 27.37 -49.02
N VAL A 50 11.78 26.99 -48.97
CA VAL A 50 12.22 25.67 -48.48
C VAL A 50 12.33 25.72 -46.96
N VAL A 51 11.49 24.96 -46.26
CA VAL A 51 11.52 24.85 -44.80
C VAL A 51 12.55 23.79 -44.40
N GLN A 52 13.57 24.18 -43.64
CA GLN A 52 14.45 23.19 -42.99
C GLN A 52 13.82 22.67 -41.70
N PRO A 53 13.81 21.34 -41.45
CA PRO A 53 13.28 20.78 -40.20
C PRO A 53 14.22 21.10 -39.02
N VAL A 54 13.65 21.51 -37.89
CA VAL A 54 14.41 21.86 -36.68
C VAL A 54 14.73 20.60 -35.88
N THR A 55 15.53 19.71 -36.46
CA THR A 55 16.05 18.47 -35.86
C THR A 55 17.55 18.36 -36.11
N ARG A 56 18.36 18.39 -35.02
CA ARG A 56 19.82 18.21 -35.13
C ARG A 56 20.17 16.77 -35.52
N PRO A 57 21.26 16.54 -36.28
CA PRO A 57 21.66 15.20 -36.71
C PRO A 57 22.12 14.29 -35.54
N PRO A 58 21.97 12.96 -35.67
CA PRO A 58 21.96 12.01 -34.53
C PRO A 58 23.35 11.57 -34.01
N LEU A 59 24.36 12.43 -34.05
CA LEU A 59 25.77 12.07 -33.70
C LEU A 59 26.34 12.88 -32.53
N ALA A 60 25.49 13.33 -31.60
CA ALA A 60 25.86 14.22 -30.50
C ALA A 60 25.97 13.53 -29.11
N GLY A 61 26.67 12.40 -29.03
CA GLY A 61 27.09 11.77 -27.78
C GLY A 61 25.98 11.05 -26.96
N PRO A 62 26.34 10.45 -25.80
CA PRO A 62 25.47 9.53 -25.07
C PRO A 62 24.29 10.18 -24.31
N TYR A 63 24.21 11.52 -24.27
CA TYR A 63 23.18 12.26 -23.53
C TYR A 63 22.01 12.76 -24.41
N ALA A 64 21.86 12.24 -25.62
CA ALA A 64 20.88 12.72 -26.60
C ALA A 64 19.40 12.61 -26.17
N PHE A 65 19.08 11.75 -25.20
CA PHE A 65 17.70 11.49 -24.74
C PHE A 65 17.45 11.83 -23.25
N SER A 66 18.48 12.18 -22.48
CA SER A 66 18.36 12.46 -21.04
C SER A 66 17.86 13.88 -20.74
N ARG A 67 16.70 14.26 -21.28
CA ARG A 67 15.92 15.38 -20.75
C ARG A 67 14.94 14.86 -19.71
N ILE A 68 15.28 15.02 -18.44
CA ILE A 68 14.28 15.00 -17.36
C ILE A 68 13.19 16.01 -17.75
N PRO A 69 11.91 15.61 -17.86
CA PRO A 69 10.85 16.54 -18.21
C PRO A 69 10.75 17.59 -17.10
N ALA A 70 10.84 18.87 -17.46
CA ALA A 70 10.79 19.95 -16.48
C ALA A 70 9.51 19.84 -15.62
N PRO A 71 9.62 19.95 -14.28
CA PRO A 71 8.53 19.64 -13.36
C PRO A 71 7.25 20.39 -13.75
N VAL A 72 6.16 19.63 -13.89
CA VAL A 72 4.93 20.04 -14.60
C VAL A 72 4.10 21.11 -13.85
N TRP A 73 4.64 21.68 -12.79
CA TRP A 73 3.95 22.46 -11.76
C TRP A 73 3.32 23.76 -12.31
N ASN A 74 3.89 24.33 -13.38
CA ASN A 74 3.42 25.55 -14.03
C ASN A 74 2.55 25.31 -15.28
N LYS A 75 2.02 24.09 -15.47
CA LYS A 75 1.04 23.78 -16.53
C LYS A 75 -0.29 23.34 -15.92
N PRO A 76 -1.44 23.59 -16.58
CA PRO A 76 -2.71 23.03 -16.14
C PRO A 76 -2.62 21.49 -16.14
N ARG A 77 -3.01 20.86 -15.01
CA ARG A 77 -3.03 19.40 -14.89
C ARG A 77 -4.05 18.82 -15.87
N VAL A 78 -3.58 17.99 -16.80
CA VAL A 78 -4.45 17.30 -17.77
C VAL A 78 -4.99 16.03 -17.12
N PHE A 79 -6.26 16.08 -16.71
CA PHE A 79 -6.97 14.90 -16.21
C PHE A 79 -7.66 14.17 -17.36
N LEU A 80 -7.50 12.85 -17.45
CA LEU A 80 -8.33 12.02 -18.31
C LEU A 80 -9.75 11.96 -17.72
N THR A 81 -10.74 12.45 -18.45
CA THR A 81 -12.15 12.45 -18.05
C THR A 81 -12.82 11.07 -18.19
N HIS A 82 -12.13 10.11 -18.81
CA HIS A 82 -12.60 8.76 -19.09
C HIS A 82 -11.49 7.78 -18.74
N ALA A 83 -11.84 6.66 -18.09
CA ALA A 83 -10.91 5.55 -17.91
C ALA A 83 -10.62 4.89 -19.27
N LEU A 84 -9.34 4.70 -19.59
CA LEU A 84 -8.93 3.88 -20.72
C LEU A 84 -9.34 2.43 -20.45
N GLN A 85 -9.87 1.75 -21.47
CA GLN A 85 -10.22 0.34 -21.38
C GLN A 85 -8.99 -0.53 -21.62
N ASP A 86 -8.88 -1.64 -20.90
CA ASP A 86 -7.74 -2.56 -21.01
C ASP A 86 -7.64 -3.22 -22.40
N THR A 87 -6.42 -3.60 -22.77
CA THR A 87 -6.16 -4.27 -24.05
C THR A 87 -6.50 -5.76 -23.95
N TRP A 88 -7.67 -6.13 -24.47
CA TRP A 88 -8.18 -7.51 -24.41
C TRP A 88 -7.50 -8.50 -25.36
N LEU A 89 -6.79 -8.03 -26.39
CA LEU A 89 -6.20 -8.87 -27.44
C LEU A 89 -4.75 -8.46 -27.72
N PHE A 90 -3.81 -9.12 -27.05
CA PHE A 90 -2.37 -8.94 -27.25
C PHE A 90 -1.68 -10.31 -27.34
N THR A 91 -1.62 -10.85 -28.55
CA THR A 91 -1.22 -12.24 -28.83
C THR A 91 -0.40 -12.33 -30.12
N ASN A 92 0.56 -13.24 -30.18
CA ASN A 92 1.26 -13.59 -31.43
C ASN A 92 0.60 -14.78 -32.13
N LEU A 93 0.82 -14.89 -33.44
CA LEU A 93 0.38 -16.01 -34.29
C LEU A 93 1.46 -16.27 -35.34
N SER A 94 1.78 -17.53 -35.59
CA SER A 94 2.61 -17.96 -36.72
C SER A 94 1.71 -18.43 -37.87
N THR A 95 2.00 -17.97 -39.09
CA THR A 95 1.37 -18.49 -40.31
C THR A 95 2.05 -19.78 -40.74
N TRP A 96 1.29 -20.73 -41.30
CA TRP A 96 1.86 -21.94 -41.90
C TRP A 96 2.24 -21.69 -43.37
N GLN A 97 2.57 -22.76 -44.11
CA GLN A 97 3.04 -22.70 -45.51
C GLN A 97 2.07 -22.03 -46.49
N ASP A 98 0.79 -21.87 -46.13
CA ASP A 98 -0.23 -21.17 -46.92
C ASP A 98 -0.25 -19.64 -46.70
N GLY A 99 0.60 -19.13 -45.80
CA GLY A 99 0.67 -17.72 -45.44
C GLY A 99 -0.53 -17.22 -44.63
N ARG A 100 -1.31 -18.12 -44.01
CA ARG A 100 -2.52 -17.75 -43.26
C ARG A 100 -2.45 -18.18 -41.81
N ALA A 101 -3.12 -17.39 -40.97
CA ALA A 101 -3.44 -17.69 -39.59
C ALA A 101 -4.86 -17.19 -39.32
N SER A 102 -5.60 -17.89 -38.46
CA SER A 102 -6.94 -17.48 -38.04
C SER A 102 -7.08 -17.70 -36.54
N MET A 103 -7.58 -16.69 -35.86
CA MET A 103 -7.81 -16.70 -34.42
C MET A 103 -9.27 -16.34 -34.16
N LYS A 104 -9.89 -17.07 -33.23
CA LYS A 104 -11.23 -16.80 -32.71
C LYS A 104 -11.07 -16.44 -31.23
N SER A 105 -11.59 -15.30 -30.83
CA SER A 105 -11.62 -14.85 -29.44
C SER A 105 -12.91 -14.08 -29.20
N THR A 106 -13.47 -14.21 -28.00
CA THR A 106 -14.69 -13.50 -27.61
C THR A 106 -14.35 -12.05 -27.29
N VAL A 107 -15.03 -11.12 -27.96
CA VAL A 107 -14.86 -9.68 -27.74
C VAL A 107 -15.50 -9.29 -26.40
N PRO A 108 -14.91 -8.41 -25.58
CA PRO A 108 -15.52 -8.00 -24.32
C PRO A 108 -16.87 -7.30 -24.53
N ASP A 109 -17.80 -7.54 -23.61
CA ASP A 109 -19.18 -7.02 -23.63
C ASP A 109 -19.27 -5.49 -23.46
N THR A 110 -18.15 -4.81 -23.18
CA THR A 110 -18.06 -3.35 -23.10
C THR A 110 -18.59 -2.70 -24.38
N ILE A 111 -19.60 -1.84 -24.23
CA ILE A 111 -20.20 -1.05 -25.33
C ILE A 111 -19.19 0.02 -25.79
N THR A 112 -18.31 -0.35 -26.72
CA THR A 112 -17.24 0.52 -27.24
C THR A 112 -16.90 0.19 -28.70
N SER A 113 -16.02 1.01 -29.29
CA SER A 113 -15.40 0.70 -30.58
C SER A 113 -13.96 0.23 -30.38
N TRP A 114 -13.76 -1.08 -30.38
CA TRP A 114 -12.43 -1.68 -30.38
C TRP A 114 -11.71 -1.36 -31.70
N VAL A 115 -10.41 -1.05 -31.62
CA VAL A 115 -9.55 -0.80 -32.77
C VAL A 115 -8.48 -1.87 -32.80
N ILE A 116 -8.53 -2.74 -33.80
CA ILE A 116 -7.62 -3.87 -33.97
C ILE A 116 -6.48 -3.43 -34.89
N THR A 117 -5.27 -3.45 -34.34
CA THR A 117 -4.01 -3.31 -35.07
C THR A 117 -3.30 -4.68 -35.14
N ALA A 118 -2.42 -4.83 -36.11
CA ALA A 118 -1.55 -6.00 -36.21
C ALA A 118 -0.24 -5.62 -36.92
N PHE A 119 0.80 -6.39 -36.66
CA PHE A 119 2.06 -6.37 -37.40
C PHE A 119 2.56 -7.81 -37.54
N SER A 120 3.38 -8.07 -38.55
CA SER A 120 4.05 -9.36 -38.76
C SER A 120 5.55 -9.15 -38.88
N VAL A 121 6.33 -10.16 -38.49
CA VAL A 121 7.79 -10.18 -38.68
C VAL A 121 8.14 -11.47 -39.40
N ASP A 122 8.79 -11.34 -40.55
CA ASP A 122 9.21 -12.45 -41.41
C ASP A 122 10.71 -12.33 -41.73
N SER A 123 11.41 -13.46 -41.86
CA SER A 123 12.87 -13.49 -42.08
C SER A 123 13.30 -13.06 -43.49
N LEU A 124 12.40 -13.06 -44.47
CA LEU A 124 12.65 -12.66 -45.86
C LEU A 124 12.02 -11.30 -46.19
N TYR A 125 10.83 -11.01 -45.65
CA TYR A 125 10.05 -9.80 -45.93
C TYR A 125 10.10 -8.73 -44.83
N GLY A 126 10.72 -9.01 -43.68
CA GLY A 126 10.92 -8.04 -42.60
C GLY A 126 9.65 -7.70 -41.82
N LEU A 127 9.50 -6.44 -41.42
CA LEU A 127 8.36 -5.94 -40.64
C LEU A 127 7.20 -5.53 -41.56
N GLY A 128 6.12 -6.30 -41.52
CA GLY A 128 4.83 -5.94 -42.11
C GLY A 128 3.97 -5.13 -41.12
N LEU A 129 3.46 -3.98 -41.55
CA LEU A 129 2.46 -3.18 -40.81
C LEU A 129 1.12 -3.20 -41.55
N LEU A 130 0.03 -3.10 -40.80
CA LEU A 130 -1.34 -3.15 -41.34
C LEU A 130 -1.81 -1.75 -41.77
N ASP A 131 -2.13 -1.56 -43.07
CA ASP A 131 -2.36 -0.26 -43.73
C ASP A 131 -3.33 0.70 -43.02
N SER A 132 -4.38 0.15 -42.39
CA SER A 132 -5.46 0.91 -41.75
C SER A 132 -6.12 0.09 -40.64
N PRO A 133 -6.00 0.50 -39.35
CA PRO A 133 -6.55 -0.24 -38.21
C PRO A 133 -8.03 -0.59 -38.37
N LYS A 134 -8.42 -1.81 -38.01
CA LYS A 134 -9.80 -2.30 -38.22
C LYS A 134 -10.66 -2.01 -37.00
N LYS A 135 -11.71 -1.20 -37.20
CA LYS A 135 -12.62 -0.77 -36.14
C LYS A 135 -13.81 -1.73 -36.02
N LEU A 136 -13.97 -2.34 -34.85
CA LEU A 136 -15.08 -3.21 -34.49
C LEU A 136 -15.96 -2.52 -33.44
N LYS A 137 -17.22 -2.20 -33.79
CA LYS A 137 -18.17 -1.57 -32.86
C LYS A 137 -18.98 -2.64 -32.13
N VAL A 138 -18.74 -2.81 -30.84
CA VAL A 138 -19.61 -3.58 -29.93
C VAL A 138 -20.69 -2.63 -29.43
N PHE A 139 -21.96 -2.97 -29.69
CA PHE A 139 -23.08 -2.09 -29.37
C PHE A 139 -24.39 -2.85 -29.24
N ARG A 140 -25.12 -2.57 -28.16
CA ARG A 140 -26.46 -3.10 -27.91
C ARG A 140 -27.48 -1.95 -28.04
N PRO A 141 -28.50 -2.04 -28.92
CA PRO A 141 -29.45 -0.94 -29.10
C PRO A 141 -30.38 -0.68 -27.90
N PHE A 142 -30.57 -1.65 -27.01
CA PHE A 142 -31.39 -1.51 -25.81
C PHE A 142 -30.69 -2.22 -24.64
N PHE A 143 -30.40 -1.48 -23.57
CA PHE A 143 -29.65 -1.99 -22.43
C PHE A 143 -29.94 -1.23 -21.13
N ILE A 144 -29.61 -1.86 -20.00
CA ILE A 144 -29.67 -1.27 -18.65
C ILE A 144 -28.28 -0.81 -18.24
N SER A 145 -28.17 0.42 -17.72
CA SER A 145 -27.05 0.83 -16.87
C SER A 145 -27.50 0.93 -15.42
N VAL A 146 -26.63 0.50 -14.50
CA VAL A 146 -26.84 0.54 -13.05
C VAL A 146 -25.55 1.04 -12.43
N ASP A 147 -25.62 2.10 -11.65
CA ASP A 147 -24.51 2.52 -10.79
C ASP A 147 -24.76 2.01 -9.36
N LEU A 148 -23.70 1.55 -8.70
CA LEU A 148 -23.80 1.02 -7.33
C LEU A 148 -22.70 1.64 -6.46
N PRO A 149 -23.02 2.08 -5.22
CA PRO A 149 -22.00 2.48 -4.28
C PRO A 149 -21.10 1.29 -3.92
N TYR A 150 -19.81 1.56 -3.69
CA TYR A 150 -18.82 0.53 -3.36
C TYR A 150 -19.23 -0.34 -2.14
N SER A 151 -19.89 0.25 -1.15
CA SER A 151 -20.51 -0.46 -0.04
C SER A 151 -21.55 0.39 0.66
N VAL A 152 -22.51 -0.25 1.31
CA VAL A 152 -23.58 0.35 2.14
C VAL A 152 -23.55 -0.24 3.55
N ARG A 153 -24.20 0.38 4.55
CA ARG A 153 -24.40 -0.26 5.86
C ARG A 153 -25.75 -0.99 5.91
N ARG A 154 -25.80 -2.06 6.71
CA ARG A 154 -27.06 -2.75 7.03
C ARG A 154 -28.08 -1.77 7.64
N GLY A 155 -29.34 -1.89 7.25
CA GLY A 155 -30.42 -1.03 7.73
C GLY A 155 -30.49 0.38 7.10
N GLU A 156 -29.48 0.82 6.33
CA GLU A 156 -29.58 2.05 5.55
C GLU A 156 -30.60 1.89 4.41
N TYR A 157 -31.36 2.97 4.13
CA TYR A 157 -32.20 3.09 2.95
C TYR A 157 -31.35 3.59 1.78
N VAL A 158 -31.25 2.80 0.72
CA VAL A 158 -30.37 3.05 -0.43
C VAL A 158 -31.21 3.11 -1.70
N SER A 159 -31.09 4.23 -2.42
CA SER A 159 -31.65 4.37 -3.76
C SER A 159 -30.70 3.73 -4.75
N ILE A 160 -31.14 2.68 -5.46
CA ILE A 160 -30.40 2.05 -6.55
C ILE A 160 -30.77 2.77 -7.86
N PRO A 161 -29.87 3.58 -8.46
CA PRO A 161 -30.14 4.29 -9.71
C PRO A 161 -30.03 3.34 -10.91
N VAL A 162 -31.01 3.41 -11.81
CA VAL A 162 -31.11 2.58 -13.01
C VAL A 162 -31.43 3.46 -14.20
N VAL A 163 -30.69 3.34 -15.30
CA VAL A 163 -30.98 4.06 -16.55
C VAL A 163 -31.18 3.05 -17.67
N VAL A 164 -32.36 3.05 -18.29
CA VAL A 164 -32.65 2.22 -19.47
C VAL A 164 -32.39 3.06 -20.72
N PHE A 165 -31.50 2.59 -21.58
CA PHE A 165 -31.16 3.23 -22.85
C PHE A 165 -31.89 2.57 -24.01
N ASN A 166 -32.43 3.40 -24.90
CA ASN A 166 -33.12 3.00 -26.13
C ASN A 166 -32.53 3.73 -27.34
N TYR A 167 -31.71 3.04 -28.10
CA TYR A 167 -31.17 3.46 -29.40
C TYR A 167 -31.87 2.75 -30.58
N LEU A 168 -33.07 2.21 -30.37
CA LEU A 168 -33.97 1.84 -31.47
C LEU A 168 -34.58 3.11 -32.07
N SER A 169 -35.06 3.01 -33.32
CA SER A 169 -35.66 4.13 -34.05
C SER A 169 -37.07 4.54 -33.59
N LYS A 170 -37.61 3.88 -32.55
CA LYS A 170 -38.96 4.08 -32.03
C LYS A 170 -38.92 4.23 -30.51
N ASP A 171 -39.89 4.95 -29.97
CA ASP A 171 -40.17 5.00 -28.53
C ASP A 171 -40.61 3.62 -28.03
N VAL A 172 -40.17 3.25 -26.83
CA VAL A 172 -40.37 1.92 -26.24
C VAL A 172 -40.87 2.07 -24.81
N THR A 173 -42.00 1.44 -24.50
CA THR A 173 -42.41 1.18 -23.11
C THR A 173 -41.76 -0.13 -22.64
N ALA A 174 -41.03 -0.08 -21.53
CA ALA A 174 -40.33 -1.20 -20.93
C ALA A 174 -40.65 -1.33 -19.43
N ASP A 175 -40.92 -2.55 -19.00
CA ASP A 175 -41.09 -2.94 -17.60
C ASP A 175 -39.71 -3.23 -17.00
N VAL A 176 -39.25 -2.40 -16.07
CA VAL A 176 -38.03 -2.63 -15.27
C VAL A 176 -38.43 -3.32 -13.97
N THR A 177 -37.85 -4.49 -13.70
CA THR A 177 -38.11 -5.29 -12.50
C THR A 177 -36.80 -5.51 -11.75
N LEU A 178 -36.74 -5.14 -10.47
CA LEU A 178 -35.71 -5.59 -9.52
C LEU A 178 -36.22 -6.85 -8.84
N GLU A 179 -35.46 -7.94 -8.93
CA GLU A 179 -35.75 -9.21 -8.27
C GLU A 179 -35.09 -9.26 -6.88
N ASN A 180 -35.76 -9.88 -5.91
CA ASN A 180 -35.32 -9.99 -4.52
C ASN A 180 -35.46 -11.44 -4.03
N ILE A 181 -34.33 -12.04 -3.65
CA ILE A 181 -34.29 -13.40 -3.08
C ILE A 181 -34.38 -13.42 -1.53
N GLY A 182 -34.63 -12.27 -0.91
CA GLY A 182 -34.86 -12.10 0.53
C GLY A 182 -33.78 -11.32 1.29
N GLN A 183 -32.75 -10.83 0.61
CA GLN A 183 -31.57 -10.19 1.23
C GLN A 183 -31.77 -8.72 1.61
N PHE A 184 -32.85 -8.12 1.13
CA PHE A 184 -33.25 -6.74 1.36
C PHE A 184 -34.78 -6.62 1.36
N ASP A 185 -35.31 -5.53 1.89
CA ASP A 185 -36.71 -5.13 1.67
C ASP A 185 -36.78 -3.98 0.67
N PHE A 186 -37.90 -3.88 -0.05
CA PHE A 186 -38.23 -2.68 -0.80
C PHE A 186 -38.87 -1.66 0.13
N ALA A 187 -38.37 -0.42 0.10
CA ALA A 187 -39.03 0.70 0.75
C ALA A 187 -39.88 1.48 -0.27
N ASP A 188 -40.84 2.24 0.23
CA ASP A 188 -41.56 3.29 -0.52
C ASP A 188 -41.46 4.61 0.26
N THR A 189 -41.62 5.73 -0.46
CA THR A 189 -41.59 7.09 0.12
C THR A 189 -42.90 7.50 0.81
N SER A 190 -43.85 6.58 0.94
CA SER A 190 -45.08 6.73 1.72
C SER A 190 -44.90 6.24 3.15
N ASN A 191 -45.19 7.08 4.15
CA ASN A 191 -45.12 6.72 5.58
C ASN A 191 -46.20 5.71 6.05
N ASP A 192 -46.88 5.02 5.13
CA ASP A 192 -47.84 3.96 5.44
C ASP A 192 -47.09 2.71 5.91
N VAL A 193 -47.19 2.39 7.20
CA VAL A 193 -46.69 1.13 7.78
C VAL A 193 -47.57 -0.03 7.28
N ARG A 194 -47.18 -0.61 6.14
CA ARG A 194 -47.75 -1.86 5.63
C ARG A 194 -47.01 -3.04 6.23
N ASP A 195 -47.75 -4.11 6.57
CA ASP A 195 -47.18 -5.37 7.06
C ASP A 195 -46.03 -5.85 6.17
N SER A 196 -44.93 -6.27 6.80
CA SER A 196 -43.67 -6.70 6.17
C SER A 196 -43.79 -8.04 5.41
N LYS A 197 -44.64 -8.07 4.38
CA LYS A 197 -44.71 -9.17 3.42
C LYS A 197 -43.47 -9.14 2.54
N LEU A 198 -42.91 -10.32 2.29
CA LEU A 198 -41.70 -10.47 1.49
C LEU A 198 -41.98 -10.15 0.01
N GLU A 199 -41.72 -8.91 -0.40
CA GLU A 199 -41.77 -8.49 -1.81
C GLU A 199 -40.61 -9.11 -2.58
N LEU A 200 -40.88 -10.21 -3.30
CA LEU A 200 -39.90 -10.94 -4.12
C LEU A 200 -39.47 -10.21 -5.40
N TYR A 201 -40.21 -9.18 -5.83
CA TYR A 201 -39.81 -8.29 -6.90
C TYR A 201 -40.58 -6.97 -6.83
N LYS A 202 -40.00 -5.90 -7.38
CA LYS A 202 -40.69 -4.62 -7.59
C LYS A 202 -40.53 -4.17 -9.03
N ARG A 203 -41.61 -3.75 -9.67
CA ARG A 203 -41.67 -3.40 -11.09
C ARG A 203 -42.07 -1.94 -11.29
N LYS A 204 -41.40 -1.26 -12.23
CA LYS A 204 -41.73 0.09 -12.71
C LYS A 204 -41.74 0.08 -14.24
N SER A 205 -42.84 0.56 -14.85
CA SER A 205 -42.95 0.72 -16.30
C SER A 205 -42.45 2.11 -16.71
N LEU A 206 -41.58 2.17 -17.72
CA LEU A 206 -40.97 3.40 -18.23
C LEU A 206 -41.21 3.53 -19.74
N THR A 207 -41.48 4.74 -20.23
CA THR A 207 -41.50 5.03 -21.67
C THR A 207 -40.22 5.75 -22.07
N ILE A 208 -39.32 5.05 -22.74
CA ILE A 208 -38.02 5.57 -23.19
C ILE A 208 -38.11 5.98 -24.65
N LYS A 209 -37.84 7.27 -24.92
CA LYS A 209 -37.86 7.83 -26.29
C LYS A 209 -36.79 7.20 -27.19
N SER A 210 -37.04 7.21 -28.49
CA SER A 210 -36.08 6.88 -29.54
C SER A 210 -34.77 7.65 -29.35
N ASN A 211 -33.63 6.94 -29.41
CA ASN A 211 -32.28 7.46 -29.24
C ASN A 211 -32.07 8.25 -27.92
N SER A 212 -32.62 7.75 -26.81
CA SER A 212 -32.61 8.41 -25.51
C SER A 212 -32.42 7.42 -24.35
N GLY A 213 -32.29 7.95 -23.13
CA GLY A 213 -32.22 7.17 -21.89
C GLY A 213 -33.26 7.67 -20.87
N SER A 214 -33.85 6.78 -20.09
CA SER A 214 -34.82 7.11 -19.04
C SER A 214 -34.33 6.61 -17.68
N PRO A 215 -34.18 7.48 -16.67
CA PRO A 215 -33.79 7.09 -15.33
C PRO A 215 -34.99 6.58 -14.52
N THR A 216 -34.72 5.66 -13.61
CA THR A 216 -35.59 5.29 -12.49
C THR A 216 -34.72 4.88 -11.30
N SER A 217 -35.35 4.61 -10.16
CA SER A 217 -34.65 4.05 -9.00
C SER A 217 -35.51 3.09 -8.21
N PHE A 218 -34.86 2.23 -7.43
CA PHE A 218 -35.50 1.37 -6.45
C PHE A 218 -34.91 1.68 -5.07
N LEU A 219 -35.75 2.08 -4.11
CA LEU A 219 -35.34 2.29 -2.73
C LEU A 219 -35.39 0.94 -2.01
N ILE A 220 -34.25 0.50 -1.47
CA ILE A 220 -34.13 -0.76 -0.74
C ILE A 220 -33.55 -0.53 0.65
N GLN A 221 -33.87 -1.41 1.60
CA GLN A 221 -33.23 -1.48 2.91
C GLN A 221 -32.54 -2.83 3.06
N THR A 222 -31.23 -2.82 3.34
CA THR A 222 -30.43 -4.06 3.35
C THR A 222 -30.51 -4.82 4.67
N LYS A 223 -30.67 -6.15 4.60
CA LYS A 223 -30.76 -7.05 5.76
C LYS A 223 -29.49 -7.87 5.95
N ASP A 224 -29.07 -8.58 4.91
CA ASP A 224 -27.94 -9.50 4.97
C ASP A 224 -26.61 -8.75 4.97
N LEU A 225 -25.60 -9.29 5.67
CA LEU A 225 -24.22 -8.80 5.64
C LEU A 225 -23.40 -9.53 4.57
N GLY A 226 -22.45 -8.83 3.96
CA GLY A 226 -21.61 -9.36 2.88
C GLY A 226 -22.15 -8.96 1.50
N TYR A 227 -21.99 -9.84 0.50
CA TYR A 227 -22.42 -9.55 -0.86
C TYR A 227 -23.87 -9.99 -1.11
N ILE A 228 -24.77 -9.02 -1.28
CA ILE A 228 -26.14 -9.25 -1.77
C ILE A 228 -26.18 -9.11 -3.30
N SER A 229 -27.09 -9.84 -3.97
CA SER A 229 -27.26 -9.71 -5.43
C SER A 229 -28.35 -8.71 -5.79
N ILE A 230 -28.00 -7.76 -6.67
CA ILE A 230 -28.91 -6.78 -7.28
C ILE A 230 -29.12 -7.22 -8.73
N LYS A 231 -30.24 -7.90 -8.99
CA LYS A 231 -30.62 -8.40 -10.32
C LYS A 231 -31.76 -7.57 -10.90
N LEU A 232 -31.47 -6.87 -11.99
CA LEU A 232 -32.39 -5.96 -12.68
C LEU A 232 -32.67 -6.46 -14.10
N THR A 233 -33.94 -6.63 -14.42
CA THR A 233 -34.42 -7.13 -15.71
C THR A 233 -35.36 -6.08 -16.34
N ALA A 234 -35.07 -5.62 -17.55
CA ALA A 234 -35.88 -4.66 -18.30
C ALA A 234 -36.44 -5.30 -19.57
N THR A 235 -37.78 -5.44 -19.66
CA THR A 235 -38.45 -6.13 -20.76
C THR A 235 -39.39 -5.20 -21.52
N SER A 236 -39.31 -5.21 -22.86
CA SER A 236 -40.27 -4.55 -23.74
C SER A 236 -40.73 -5.50 -24.85
N LYS A 237 -41.70 -5.06 -25.67
CA LYS A 237 -42.19 -5.83 -26.82
C LYS A 237 -41.18 -5.99 -27.98
N LEU A 238 -40.07 -5.24 -27.97
CA LEU A 238 -39.09 -5.20 -29.07
C LEU A 238 -37.68 -5.64 -28.65
N ALA A 239 -37.34 -5.50 -27.38
CA ALA A 239 -36.04 -5.85 -26.82
C ALA A 239 -36.14 -6.09 -25.31
N GLY A 240 -35.19 -6.86 -24.77
CA GLY A 240 -35.01 -7.03 -23.33
C GLY A 240 -33.54 -7.03 -22.96
N ASP A 241 -33.26 -6.75 -21.70
CA ASP A 241 -31.95 -6.85 -21.08
C ASP A 241 -32.04 -7.23 -19.60
N ALA A 242 -30.97 -7.80 -19.05
CA ALA A 242 -30.85 -8.16 -17.66
C ALA A 242 -29.41 -7.97 -17.19
N ILE A 243 -29.24 -7.41 -16.00
CA ILE A 243 -27.93 -7.18 -15.37
C ILE A 243 -27.98 -7.65 -13.92
N GLU A 244 -26.94 -8.36 -13.50
CA GLU A 244 -26.74 -8.79 -12.12
C GLU A 244 -25.42 -8.21 -11.59
N LYS A 245 -25.48 -7.52 -10.46
CA LYS A 245 -24.32 -6.95 -9.78
C LYS A 245 -24.37 -7.27 -8.29
N LYS A 246 -23.20 -7.54 -7.68
CA LYS A 246 -23.08 -7.74 -6.24
C LYS A 246 -22.89 -6.40 -5.53
N LEU A 247 -23.69 -6.12 -4.50
CA LEU A 247 -23.56 -4.97 -3.62
C LEU A 247 -22.99 -5.42 -2.27
N LEU A 248 -21.99 -4.70 -1.74
CA LEU A 248 -21.35 -5.03 -0.47
C LEU A 248 -22.04 -4.32 0.70
N VAL A 249 -22.73 -5.09 1.54
CA VAL A 249 -23.33 -4.62 2.79
C VAL A 249 -22.35 -4.85 3.94
N LYS A 250 -22.04 -3.79 4.67
CA LYS A 250 -21.16 -3.81 5.86
C LYS A 250 -21.99 -3.66 7.15
N PRO A 251 -21.55 -4.25 8.27
CA PRO A 251 -22.20 -4.00 9.56
C PRO A 251 -22.11 -2.53 9.94
N GLU A 252 -23.12 -2.06 10.66
CA GLU A 252 -23.19 -0.78 11.35
C GLU A 252 -22.10 -0.63 12.44
N GLY A 253 -21.86 0.58 12.93
CA GLY A 253 -20.85 0.84 13.99
C GLY A 253 -19.38 0.82 13.54
N GLU A 254 -18.49 0.86 14.54
CA GLU A 254 -17.02 0.88 14.42
C GLU A 254 -16.46 -0.54 14.50
N THR A 255 -15.59 -0.93 13.56
CA THR A 255 -14.97 -2.27 13.52
C THR A 255 -13.72 -2.32 14.37
N ILE A 256 -13.75 -3.13 15.43
CA ILE A 256 -12.57 -3.46 16.24
C ILE A 256 -11.87 -4.66 15.61
N TYR A 257 -10.55 -4.56 15.45
CA TYR A 257 -9.67 -5.62 14.97
C TYR A 257 -8.80 -6.14 16.13
N LYS A 258 -8.66 -7.46 16.24
CA LYS A 258 -7.72 -8.12 17.16
C LYS A 258 -6.98 -9.23 16.45
N ASN A 259 -5.67 -9.29 16.65
CA ASN A 259 -4.80 -10.34 16.14
C ASN A 259 -4.07 -11.00 17.31
N LYS A 260 -3.94 -12.33 17.27
CA LYS A 260 -3.11 -13.12 18.18
C LYS A 260 -2.17 -13.97 17.33
N ALA A 261 -0.98 -13.44 17.06
CA ALA A 261 0.10 -14.17 16.39
C ALA A 261 0.94 -14.95 17.41
N ILE A 262 1.28 -16.19 17.05
CA ILE A 262 1.98 -17.16 17.87
C ILE A 262 3.12 -17.74 17.03
N PHE A 263 4.36 -17.51 17.45
CA PHE A 263 5.51 -18.21 16.90
C PHE A 263 5.57 -19.63 17.46
N VAL A 264 5.87 -20.61 16.60
CA VAL A 264 5.97 -22.03 16.90
C VAL A 264 7.35 -22.54 16.47
N ASP A 265 8.11 -23.07 17.43
CA ASP A 265 9.44 -23.62 17.20
C ASP A 265 9.44 -25.15 17.39
N LEU A 266 9.39 -25.88 16.28
CA LEU A 266 9.56 -27.34 16.25
C LEU A 266 10.97 -27.74 15.76
N ARG A 267 12.02 -27.00 16.17
CA ARG A 267 13.43 -27.40 15.97
C ARG A 267 13.94 -28.29 17.11
N LYS A 268 13.37 -28.16 18.31
CA LYS A 268 13.75 -28.90 19.54
C LYS A 268 12.66 -29.84 20.04
N GLU A 269 11.40 -29.43 19.95
CA GLU A 269 10.23 -30.20 20.36
C GLU A 269 9.43 -30.62 19.11
N SER A 270 8.74 -31.76 19.14
CA SER A 270 7.99 -32.30 17.99
C SER A 270 6.49 -32.01 18.02
N LEU A 271 6.00 -31.44 19.11
CA LEU A 271 4.62 -31.11 19.42
C LEU A 271 4.57 -29.79 20.18
N PHE A 272 3.70 -28.87 19.74
CA PHE A 272 3.36 -27.64 20.44
C PHE A 272 1.85 -27.58 20.62
N GLU A 273 1.37 -27.26 21.83
CA GLU A 273 -0.07 -27.11 22.12
C GLU A 273 -0.37 -25.78 22.81
N LYS A 274 -1.44 -25.10 22.38
CA LYS A 274 -1.87 -23.84 23.00
C LYS A 274 -3.37 -23.58 22.84
N ASN A 275 -4.05 -23.43 23.97
CA ASN A 275 -5.42 -22.94 24.02
C ASN A 275 -5.47 -21.42 23.85
N ILE A 276 -6.43 -20.93 23.06
CA ILE A 276 -6.63 -19.53 22.73
C ILE A 276 -8.11 -19.17 22.96
N THR A 277 -8.35 -18.18 23.83
CA THR A 277 -9.66 -17.57 24.03
C THR A 277 -9.79 -16.32 23.15
N LEU A 278 -10.95 -16.16 22.50
CA LEU A 278 -11.30 -14.97 21.72
C LEU A 278 -12.15 -14.03 22.58
N GLU A 279 -11.55 -12.90 22.97
CA GLU A 279 -12.19 -11.87 23.80
C GLU A 279 -13.13 -11.01 22.95
N ILE A 280 -14.27 -11.60 22.55
CA ILE A 280 -15.36 -10.92 21.84
C ILE A 280 -16.46 -10.63 22.88
N PRO A 281 -16.76 -9.34 23.17
CA PRO A 281 -17.73 -8.98 24.20
C PRO A 281 -19.18 -9.22 23.72
N SER A 282 -20.14 -9.18 24.65
CA SER A 282 -21.55 -9.47 24.36
C SER A 282 -22.35 -8.29 23.78
N ASN A 283 -21.78 -7.07 23.77
CA ASN A 283 -22.43 -5.84 23.30
C ASN A 283 -22.06 -5.47 21.84
N ILE A 284 -21.64 -6.47 21.05
CA ILE A 284 -21.31 -6.30 19.63
C ILE A 284 -22.55 -6.18 18.75
N VAL A 285 -22.35 -5.64 17.56
CA VAL A 285 -23.34 -5.64 16.47
C VAL A 285 -23.62 -7.09 16.03
N PRO A 286 -24.89 -7.55 15.98
CA PRO A 286 -25.23 -8.93 15.61
C PRO A 286 -24.69 -9.33 14.24
N ASP A 287 -24.11 -10.52 14.14
CA ASP A 287 -23.48 -11.10 12.94
C ASP A 287 -22.30 -10.29 12.37
N SER A 288 -21.78 -9.30 13.10
CA SER A 288 -20.57 -8.57 12.70
C SER A 288 -19.27 -9.35 12.91
N GLU A 289 -19.29 -10.48 13.62
CA GLU A 289 -18.09 -11.27 13.83
C GLU A 289 -17.55 -11.85 12.52
N PHE A 290 -16.23 -11.76 12.36
CA PHE A 290 -15.45 -12.49 11.38
C PHE A 290 -14.20 -13.01 12.08
N ILE A 291 -13.93 -14.31 11.98
CA ILE A 291 -12.86 -15.00 12.69
C ILE A 291 -12.07 -15.78 11.65
N GLU A 292 -10.75 -15.63 11.64
CA GLU A 292 -9.85 -16.20 10.65
C GLU A 292 -8.63 -16.80 11.35
N ILE A 293 -8.31 -18.04 11.01
CA ILE A 293 -7.06 -18.69 11.39
C ILE A 293 -6.12 -18.74 10.20
N GLY A 294 -4.82 -18.71 10.47
CA GLY A 294 -3.80 -18.92 9.46
C GLY A 294 -2.51 -19.51 9.98
N ALA A 295 -1.72 -20.04 9.05
CA ALA A 295 -0.40 -20.57 9.30
C ALA A 295 0.53 -20.25 8.13
N VAL A 296 1.78 -19.93 8.45
CA VAL A 296 2.84 -19.61 7.49
C VAL A 296 4.19 -20.07 8.04
N GLY A 297 5.09 -20.53 7.18
CA GLY A 297 6.38 -21.13 7.56
C GLY A 297 7.56 -20.16 7.59
N ASP A 298 7.31 -18.91 7.20
CA ASP A 298 8.29 -17.84 7.08
C ASP A 298 8.04 -16.75 8.14
N ILE A 299 9.10 -16.16 8.68
CA ILE A 299 9.02 -15.17 9.78
C ILE A 299 8.47 -13.83 9.29
N LEU A 300 8.74 -13.47 8.04
CA LEU A 300 8.07 -12.36 7.35
C LEU A 300 6.83 -12.84 6.58
N GLY A 301 6.46 -14.13 6.70
CA GLY A 301 5.27 -14.74 6.12
C GLY A 301 3.94 -13.98 6.33
N PRO A 302 3.66 -13.43 7.52
CA PRO A 302 2.49 -12.58 7.74
C PRO A 302 2.56 -11.25 6.96
N SER A 303 3.77 -10.76 6.71
CA SER A 303 4.09 -9.60 5.88
C SER A 303 4.18 -9.92 4.38
N THR A 304 4.33 -11.19 3.96
CA THR A 304 4.56 -11.56 2.54
C THR A 304 3.30 -11.67 1.70
N MET A 305 2.13 -12.01 2.26
CA MET A 305 0.87 -11.83 1.51
C MET A 305 0.64 -10.36 1.17
N ASN A 306 1.03 -9.48 2.10
CA ASN A 306 0.98 -8.04 1.95
C ASN A 306 2.32 -7.43 1.50
N LEU A 307 3.23 -8.24 0.94
CA LEU A 307 4.46 -7.70 0.36
C LEU A 307 4.13 -6.72 -0.75
N ALA A 308 3.04 -6.96 -1.49
CA ALA A 308 2.55 -6.06 -2.53
C ALA A 308 2.05 -4.69 -2.03
N SER A 309 1.70 -4.56 -0.74
CA SER A 309 1.25 -3.33 -0.07
C SER A 309 2.26 -2.76 0.94
N LEU A 310 3.36 -3.46 1.22
CA LEU A 310 4.57 -2.92 1.86
C LEU A 310 5.59 -2.42 0.80
N ILE A 311 5.69 -3.12 -0.33
CA ILE A 311 6.29 -2.64 -1.60
C ILE A 311 5.30 -1.65 -2.21
N GLN A 312 5.23 -0.45 -1.63
CA GLN A 312 4.52 0.70 -2.19
C GLN A 312 5.45 1.51 -3.09
N MET A 313 4.87 2.21 -4.06
CA MET A 313 5.57 3.26 -4.80
C MET A 313 5.79 4.44 -3.84
N PRO A 314 7.03 4.95 -3.68
CA PRO A 314 7.26 6.10 -2.82
C PRO A 314 6.52 7.37 -3.28
N PHE A 315 5.97 8.11 -2.32
CA PHE A 315 5.17 9.32 -2.53
C PHE A 315 5.20 10.22 -1.28
N GLY A 316 4.74 11.46 -1.42
CA GLY A 316 4.61 12.41 -0.31
C GLY A 316 5.82 13.33 -0.17
N CYS A 317 5.97 13.96 1.00
CA CYS A 317 7.17 14.72 1.37
C CYS A 317 8.36 13.77 1.63
N GLY A 318 9.60 14.27 1.74
CA GLY A 318 10.80 13.41 1.86
C GLY A 318 10.72 12.38 3.00
N GLU A 319 10.16 12.79 4.14
CA GLU A 319 9.85 11.89 5.26
C GLU A 319 8.97 10.70 4.84
N GLN A 320 7.84 10.96 4.15
CA GLN A 320 6.88 9.95 3.68
C GLN A 320 7.43 9.13 2.49
N ASN A 321 8.22 9.76 1.62
CA ASN A 321 8.90 9.10 0.52
C ASN A 321 9.88 8.04 1.06
N MET A 322 10.65 8.39 2.09
CA MET A 322 11.54 7.46 2.78
C MET A 322 10.80 6.33 3.52
N LEU A 323 9.61 6.57 4.08
CA LEU A 323 8.79 5.50 4.67
C LEU A 323 8.47 4.36 3.69
N ASN A 324 8.21 4.71 2.43
CA ASN A 324 7.90 3.74 1.39
C ASN A 324 9.17 3.21 0.69
N PHE A 325 10.26 3.97 0.66
CA PHE A 325 11.52 3.56 0.06
C PHE A 325 12.22 2.43 0.83
N VAL A 326 12.39 2.55 2.15
CA VAL A 326 13.22 1.60 2.92
C VAL A 326 12.65 0.17 3.01
N PRO A 327 11.33 -0.05 3.16
CA PRO A 327 10.75 -1.41 3.10
C PRO A 327 11.12 -2.17 1.83
N ASN A 328 11.23 -1.49 0.67
CA ASN A 328 11.65 -2.13 -0.58
C ASN A 328 13.06 -2.73 -0.48
N ILE A 329 13.99 -2.07 0.24
CA ILE A 329 15.36 -2.55 0.45
C ILE A 329 15.35 -3.78 1.37
N VAL A 330 14.76 -3.64 2.56
CA VAL A 330 14.76 -4.67 3.62
C VAL A 330 14.10 -5.96 3.13
N ILE A 331 13.01 -5.84 2.38
CA ILE A 331 12.29 -6.97 1.78
C ILE A 331 13.14 -7.64 0.69
N LEU A 332 13.76 -6.87 -0.20
CA LEU A 332 14.57 -7.43 -1.30
C LEU A 332 15.80 -8.17 -0.77
N ASP A 333 16.46 -7.60 0.24
CA ASP A 333 17.61 -8.21 0.93
C ASP A 333 17.21 -9.54 1.58
N TYR A 334 16.11 -9.55 2.34
CA TYR A 334 15.57 -10.76 2.96
C TYR A 334 15.25 -11.88 1.97
N LEU A 335 14.49 -11.55 0.91
CA LEU A 335 14.10 -12.53 -0.12
C LEU A 335 15.32 -13.12 -0.83
N LYS A 336 16.35 -12.30 -1.06
CA LYS A 336 17.60 -12.71 -1.72
C LYS A 336 18.44 -13.60 -0.80
N ASN A 337 18.62 -13.22 0.47
CA ASN A 337 19.44 -13.96 1.43
C ASN A 337 18.79 -15.30 1.81
N THR A 338 17.46 -15.36 1.95
CA THR A 338 16.71 -16.61 2.16
C THR A 338 16.52 -17.45 0.89
N LYS A 339 16.90 -16.94 -0.30
CA LYS A 339 16.76 -17.59 -1.62
C LYS A 339 15.31 -17.85 -2.04
N GLN A 340 14.41 -16.93 -1.68
CA GLN A 340 12.97 -16.97 -1.96
C GLN A 340 12.52 -15.83 -2.91
N LEU A 341 13.46 -15.03 -3.44
CA LEU A 341 13.20 -13.94 -4.37
C LEU A 341 12.64 -14.43 -5.73
N THR A 342 11.62 -13.73 -6.23
CA THR A 342 11.08 -13.93 -7.58
C THR A 342 11.34 -12.71 -8.46
N THR A 343 11.60 -12.92 -9.75
CA THR A 343 11.91 -11.84 -10.72
C THR A 343 10.82 -10.78 -10.81
N ALA A 344 9.55 -11.14 -10.56
CA ALA A 344 8.44 -10.19 -10.55
C ALA A 344 8.50 -9.23 -9.34
N VAL A 345 8.85 -9.74 -8.15
CA VAL A 345 9.05 -8.91 -6.95
C VAL A 345 10.31 -8.07 -7.11
N GLU A 346 11.42 -8.68 -7.54
CA GLU A 346 12.69 -8.00 -7.82
C GLU A 346 12.51 -6.80 -8.77
N THR A 347 11.89 -7.02 -9.95
CA THR A 347 11.63 -5.96 -10.94
C THR A 347 10.75 -4.85 -10.38
N LYS A 348 9.74 -5.18 -9.56
CA LYS A 348 8.86 -4.19 -8.91
C LYS A 348 9.61 -3.35 -7.87
N SER A 349 10.36 -4.00 -6.97
CA SER A 349 11.13 -3.35 -5.91
C SER A 349 12.25 -2.49 -6.47
N LEU A 350 13.00 -2.96 -7.48
CA LEU A 350 14.02 -2.15 -8.16
C LEU A 350 13.42 -0.87 -8.74
N LYS A 351 12.35 -0.97 -9.53
CA LYS A 351 11.66 0.21 -10.11
C LYS A 351 11.15 1.17 -9.04
N TYR A 352 10.67 0.67 -7.91
CA TYR A 352 10.17 1.51 -6.81
C TYR A 352 11.29 2.19 -6.03
N MET A 353 12.44 1.53 -5.84
CA MET A 353 13.64 2.16 -5.29
C MET A 353 14.21 3.21 -6.25
N GLU A 354 14.32 2.93 -7.54
CA GLU A 354 14.74 3.95 -8.53
C GLU A 354 13.84 5.18 -8.51
N THR A 355 12.52 4.97 -8.46
CA THR A 355 11.52 6.05 -8.37
C THR A 355 11.66 6.83 -7.06
N GLY A 356 11.75 6.15 -5.92
CA GLY A 356 11.88 6.79 -4.61
C GLY A 356 13.20 7.53 -4.41
N TYR A 357 14.30 7.01 -4.95
CA TYR A 357 15.60 7.69 -4.98
C TYR A 357 15.50 9.01 -5.76
N GLN A 358 14.98 8.97 -6.99
CA GLN A 358 14.81 10.18 -7.81
C GLN A 358 13.85 11.19 -7.17
N GLN A 359 12.79 10.73 -6.49
CA GLN A 359 11.88 11.58 -5.74
C GLN A 359 12.56 12.21 -4.52
N GLU A 360 13.38 11.45 -3.78
CA GLU A 360 14.11 11.96 -2.60
C GLU A 360 15.14 13.03 -2.96
N LEU A 361 15.76 12.94 -4.15
CA LEU A 361 16.64 13.99 -4.65
C LEU A 361 15.94 15.33 -4.88
N THR A 362 14.60 15.38 -4.93
CA THR A 362 13.84 16.64 -4.96
C THR A 362 13.74 17.33 -3.59
N TYR A 363 13.95 16.56 -2.51
CA TYR A 363 14.01 17.03 -1.11
C TYR A 363 15.44 17.33 -0.63
N ARG A 364 16.42 17.10 -1.50
CA ARG A 364 17.83 17.44 -1.26
C ARG A 364 18.09 18.94 -1.41
N ARG A 365 18.84 19.49 -0.46
CA ARG A 365 19.24 20.91 -0.38
C ARG A 365 20.63 21.12 -0.99
N SER A 366 20.95 22.38 -1.28
CA SER A 366 22.23 22.78 -1.92
C SER A 366 23.47 22.57 -1.04
N ASP A 367 23.29 22.43 0.27
CA ASP A 367 24.34 22.13 1.26
C ASP A 367 24.57 20.63 1.46
N GLY A 368 23.83 19.78 0.74
CA GLY A 368 23.92 18.31 0.79
C GLY A 368 22.94 17.64 1.75
N SER A 369 22.20 18.41 2.55
CA SER A 369 21.21 17.90 3.51
C SER A 369 19.86 17.56 2.88
N PHE A 370 18.98 16.92 3.65
CA PHE A 370 17.60 16.61 3.28
C PHE A 370 16.61 17.21 4.30
N SER A 371 15.46 17.67 3.84
CA SER A 371 14.35 18.18 4.69
C SER A 371 13.00 17.83 4.06
N ALA A 372 11.93 17.81 4.87
CA ALA A 372 10.61 17.32 4.43
C ALA A 372 10.12 17.95 3.11
N PHE A 373 10.33 19.25 2.92
CA PHE A 373 9.91 20.02 1.75
C PHE A 373 11.10 20.60 0.97
N GLY A 374 12.30 20.04 1.16
CA GLY A 374 13.52 20.45 0.47
C GLY A 374 13.80 21.95 0.63
N SER A 375 14.08 22.64 -0.48
CA SER A 375 14.40 24.08 -0.49
C SER A 375 13.29 25.02 0.00
N ALA A 376 12.08 24.52 0.33
CA ALA A 376 11.04 25.32 0.99
C ALA A 376 11.28 25.48 2.50
N ASP A 377 12.04 24.57 3.13
CA ASP A 377 12.39 24.65 4.55
C ASP A 377 13.54 25.64 4.81
N ALA A 378 13.68 26.11 6.05
CA ALA A 378 14.80 26.96 6.45
C ALA A 378 16.15 26.22 6.50
N SER A 379 16.14 24.93 6.86
CA SER A 379 17.32 24.10 7.13
C SER A 379 17.08 22.63 6.80
N GLY A 380 18.15 21.85 6.63
CA GLY A 380 18.11 20.39 6.62
C GLY A 380 17.79 19.82 8.00
N SER A 381 17.16 18.64 8.06
CA SER A 381 17.03 17.89 9.31
C SER A 381 18.20 16.93 9.50
N THR A 382 18.73 16.89 10.73
CA THR A 382 19.76 15.95 11.18
C THR A 382 19.22 14.52 11.11
N TRP A 383 18.04 14.28 11.68
CA TRP A 383 17.42 12.95 11.67
C TRP A 383 17.11 12.47 10.24
N LEU A 384 16.49 13.30 9.39
CA LEU A 384 16.15 12.88 8.02
C LEU A 384 17.40 12.68 7.16
N THR A 385 18.39 13.59 7.24
CA THR A 385 19.66 13.44 6.50
C THR A 385 20.37 12.15 6.91
N ALA A 386 20.40 11.82 8.21
CA ALA A 386 20.96 10.55 8.71
C ALA A 386 20.18 9.32 8.18
N TYR A 387 18.85 9.38 8.17
CA TYR A 387 18.00 8.31 7.64
C TYR A 387 18.21 8.08 6.13
N VAL A 388 18.31 9.16 5.35
CA VAL A 388 18.54 9.11 3.90
C VAL A 388 19.93 8.54 3.57
N VAL A 389 21.02 9.06 4.17
CA VAL A 389 22.38 8.57 3.85
C VAL A 389 22.64 7.14 4.33
N LYS A 390 21.96 6.69 5.39
CA LYS A 390 21.92 5.29 5.81
C LYS A 390 21.21 4.44 4.75
N SER A 391 19.97 4.78 4.43
CA SER A 391 19.12 4.00 3.52
C SER A 391 19.66 3.94 2.10
N PHE A 392 20.22 5.04 1.59
CA PHE A 392 20.88 5.07 0.29
C PHE A 392 22.07 4.11 0.25
N ARG A 393 22.88 4.01 1.32
CA ARG A 393 23.97 3.02 1.40
C ARG A 393 23.44 1.59 1.31
N GLN A 394 22.34 1.29 2.01
CA GLN A 394 21.70 -0.03 1.97
C GLN A 394 21.08 -0.36 0.59
N ALA A 395 20.66 0.66 -0.18
CA ALA A 395 20.13 0.49 -1.54
C ALA A 395 21.20 0.36 -2.64
N MET A 396 22.45 0.81 -2.41
CA MET A 396 23.54 0.73 -3.40
C MET A 396 23.82 -0.66 -4.02
N PRO A 397 23.65 -1.80 -3.32
CA PRO A 397 23.82 -3.14 -3.92
C PRO A 397 22.73 -3.51 -4.94
N TYR A 398 21.69 -2.68 -5.07
CA TYR A 398 20.48 -2.95 -5.84
C TYR A 398 20.22 -1.92 -6.94
N ILE A 399 20.41 -0.63 -6.64
CA ILE A 399 20.17 0.48 -7.60
C ILE A 399 21.39 1.41 -7.71
N PRO A 400 21.63 2.04 -8.88
CA PRO A 400 22.74 2.95 -9.08
C PRO A 400 22.52 4.29 -8.35
N ILE A 401 23.20 4.45 -7.21
CA ILE A 401 23.21 5.68 -6.40
C ILE A 401 24.58 6.33 -6.47
N GLU A 402 24.61 7.66 -6.57
CA GLU A 402 25.85 8.43 -6.59
C GLU A 402 26.47 8.50 -5.18
N GLU A 403 27.61 7.82 -4.99
CA GLU A 403 28.43 7.83 -3.76
C GLU A 403 28.68 9.26 -3.22
N LYS A 404 28.82 10.24 -4.12
CA LYS A 404 28.95 11.67 -3.80
C LYS A 404 27.80 12.20 -2.94
N ILE A 405 26.55 11.82 -3.23
CA ILE A 405 25.36 12.32 -2.55
C ILE A 405 25.34 11.88 -1.08
N ILE A 406 25.76 10.63 -0.84
CA ILE A 406 25.93 10.06 0.50
C ILE A 406 27.06 10.79 1.26
N ILE A 407 28.20 11.02 0.60
CA ILE A 407 29.35 11.74 1.21
C ILE A 407 28.98 13.19 1.56
N GLU A 408 28.30 13.93 0.68
CA GLU A 408 27.91 15.32 0.95
C GLU A 408 26.90 15.41 2.12
N GLY A 409 25.98 14.45 2.27
CA GLY A 409 25.08 14.39 3.43
C GLY A 409 25.82 14.03 4.73
N LEU A 410 26.77 13.09 4.70
CA LEU A 410 27.63 12.76 5.85
C LEU A 410 28.54 13.93 6.23
N GLN A 411 29.04 14.69 5.25
CA GLN A 411 29.80 15.92 5.49
C GLN A 411 28.94 16.98 6.18
N TRP A 412 27.70 17.18 5.73
CA TRP A 412 26.78 18.12 6.36
C TRP A 412 26.46 17.73 7.81
N LEU A 413 26.19 16.45 8.08
CA LEU A 413 26.02 15.93 9.44
C LEU A 413 27.26 16.19 10.30
N SER A 414 28.46 15.88 9.77
CA SER A 414 29.72 16.11 10.47
C SER A 414 30.00 17.59 10.76
N ASN A 415 29.57 18.51 9.89
CA ASN A 415 29.70 19.94 10.09
C ASN A 415 28.74 20.47 11.18
N ASN A 416 27.63 19.78 11.43
CA ASN A 416 26.63 20.13 12.45
C ASN A 416 26.84 19.39 13.79
N GLN A 417 27.92 18.63 13.97
CA GLN A 417 28.26 18.01 15.25
C GLN A 417 28.63 19.09 16.30
N ALA A 418 27.96 19.08 17.45
CA ALA A 418 28.24 20.00 18.54
C ALA A 418 29.61 19.72 19.21
N ASN A 419 30.19 20.74 19.84
CA ASN A 419 31.54 20.67 20.44
C ASN A 419 31.74 19.52 21.44
N ASN A 420 30.68 19.14 22.16
CA ASN A 420 30.64 18.06 23.15
C ASN A 420 30.61 16.63 22.53
N GLY A 421 30.43 16.50 21.21
CA GLY A 421 30.30 15.24 20.47
C GLY A 421 28.87 14.86 20.04
N SER A 422 27.83 15.53 20.56
CA SER A 422 26.43 15.23 20.22
C SER A 422 25.98 15.79 18.87
N PHE A 423 24.95 15.18 18.29
CA PHE A 423 24.24 15.71 17.13
C PHE A 423 22.90 16.35 17.56
N PRO A 424 22.76 17.69 17.46
CA PRO A 424 21.47 18.36 17.66
C PRO A 424 20.57 18.20 16.44
N GLU A 425 19.25 18.32 16.61
CA GLU A 425 18.33 18.51 15.47
C GLU A 425 18.35 19.99 15.05
N VAL A 426 18.52 20.22 13.74
CA VAL A 426 18.71 21.54 13.12
C VAL A 426 17.54 21.89 12.19
N GLY A 427 16.78 20.89 11.74
CA GLY A 427 15.63 21.04 10.86
C GLY A 427 14.30 20.98 11.59
N TYR A 428 13.23 21.35 10.89
CA TYR A 428 11.88 20.97 11.28
C TYR A 428 11.59 19.56 10.73
N VAL A 429 11.04 18.69 11.59
CA VAL A 429 10.54 17.37 11.22
C VAL A 429 9.02 17.40 11.38
N SER A 430 8.31 17.10 10.31
CA SER A 430 6.84 17.25 10.24
C SER A 430 6.11 16.08 10.86
N HIS A 431 6.62 14.86 10.66
CA HIS A 431 6.11 13.63 11.25
C HIS A 431 7.06 13.12 12.35
N SER A 432 6.97 13.71 13.54
CA SER A 432 7.77 13.29 14.70
C SER A 432 7.60 11.81 15.06
N ASP A 433 6.48 11.19 14.67
CA ASP A 433 6.17 9.77 14.88
C ASP A 433 7.07 8.82 14.06
N ILE A 434 7.79 9.34 13.05
CA ILE A 434 8.82 8.62 12.30
C ILE A 434 10.19 8.71 12.99
N GLN A 435 10.43 9.76 13.78
CA GLN A 435 11.64 9.81 14.61
C GLN A 435 11.61 8.79 15.76
N GLY A 436 10.42 8.25 16.09
CA GLY A 436 10.22 7.39 17.25
C GLY A 436 10.71 8.06 18.53
N GLY A 437 11.51 7.36 19.32
CA GLY A 437 12.23 7.94 20.46
C GLY A 437 13.50 8.74 20.07
N SER A 438 14.01 8.60 18.84
CA SER A 438 15.28 9.18 18.37
C SER A 438 15.22 10.68 18.04
N SER A 439 14.15 11.38 18.42
CA SER A 439 13.95 12.79 18.06
C SER A 439 14.96 13.77 18.67
N LYS A 440 15.55 13.47 19.85
CA LYS A 440 16.43 14.40 20.61
C LYS A 440 17.55 13.71 21.38
N GLY A 441 18.59 14.48 21.70
CA GLY A 441 19.61 14.13 22.70
C GLY A 441 20.46 12.91 22.38
N LEU A 442 20.57 12.01 23.36
CA LEU A 442 21.42 10.81 23.29
C LEU A 442 20.98 9.86 22.17
N ALA A 443 19.67 9.65 22.03
CA ALA A 443 19.10 8.77 21.00
C ALA A 443 19.33 9.30 19.58
N LEU A 444 19.14 10.62 19.34
CA LEU A 444 19.47 11.24 18.05
C LEU A 444 20.97 11.12 17.72
N THR A 445 21.83 11.27 18.73
CA THR A 445 23.28 11.12 18.56
C THR A 445 23.65 9.69 18.18
N ALA A 446 23.04 8.69 18.82
CA ALA A 446 23.22 7.28 18.49
C ALA A 446 22.68 6.93 17.09
N TYR A 447 21.49 7.40 16.73
CA TYR A 447 20.90 7.23 15.40
C TYR A 447 21.79 7.81 14.29
N THR A 448 22.33 9.01 14.51
CA THR A 448 23.25 9.66 13.57
C THR A 448 24.58 8.91 13.48
N LEU A 449 25.11 8.43 14.61
CA LEU A 449 26.32 7.59 14.65
C LEU A 449 26.13 6.27 13.87
N ILE A 450 24.99 5.60 14.01
CA ILE A 450 24.65 4.39 13.23
C ILE A 450 24.74 4.67 11.72
N ALA A 451 24.26 5.82 11.25
CA ALA A 451 24.37 6.20 9.84
C ALA A 451 25.83 6.36 9.36
N PHE A 452 26.76 6.80 10.22
CA PHE A 452 28.21 6.83 9.92
C PHE A 452 28.87 5.45 9.96
N LEU A 453 28.41 4.54 10.83
CA LEU A 453 28.98 3.20 11.01
C LEU A 453 28.55 2.22 9.90
N GLU A 454 27.28 2.25 9.49
CA GLU A 454 26.80 1.48 8.33
C GLU A 454 27.44 1.97 7.01
N ASN A 455 27.95 3.21 6.98
CA ASN A 455 28.71 3.79 5.88
C ASN A 455 30.21 3.45 5.92
N GLN A 456 30.55 2.15 5.99
CA GLN A 456 31.92 1.61 6.17
C GLN A 456 33.01 2.26 5.30
N LYS A 457 32.71 2.63 4.04
CA LYS A 457 33.68 3.32 3.14
C LYS A 457 34.04 4.74 3.59
N ALA A 458 33.12 5.43 4.26
CA ALA A 458 33.29 6.80 4.74
C ALA A 458 33.81 6.86 6.18
N THR A 459 33.70 5.77 6.95
CA THR A 459 34.20 5.62 8.33
C THR A 459 35.65 6.09 8.53
N PRO A 460 36.63 5.85 7.61
CA PRO A 460 37.99 6.35 7.76
C PRO A 460 38.09 7.89 7.68
N VAL A 461 37.24 8.53 6.86
CA VAL A 461 37.22 9.99 6.66
C VAL A 461 36.62 10.68 7.89
N TYR A 462 35.51 10.15 8.41
CA TYR A 462 34.78 10.73 9.53
C TYR A 462 35.21 10.18 10.90
N ARG A 463 36.38 9.55 11.00
CA ARG A 463 36.86 8.89 12.24
C ARG A 463 36.87 9.80 13.47
N ASN A 464 37.24 11.07 13.32
CA ASN A 464 37.19 12.04 14.43
C ASN A 464 35.75 12.30 14.89
N THR A 465 34.84 12.52 13.95
CA THR A 465 33.40 12.75 14.19
C THR A 465 32.76 11.53 14.89
N ILE A 466 33.10 10.33 14.43
CA ILE A 466 32.67 9.04 14.98
C ILE A 466 33.19 8.86 16.41
N ASN A 467 34.51 9.04 16.65
CA ASN A 467 35.10 8.94 17.98
C ASN A 467 34.42 9.90 18.97
N ARG A 468 34.23 11.18 18.61
CA ARG A 468 33.58 12.18 19.47
C ARG A 468 32.12 11.85 19.77
N ALA A 469 31.41 11.23 18.82
CA ALA A 469 30.05 10.74 19.05
C ALA A 469 30.03 9.52 20.01
N VAL A 470 30.94 8.56 19.82
CA VAL A 470 31.13 7.41 20.73
C VAL A 470 31.49 7.87 22.15
N GLU A 471 32.44 8.80 22.30
CA GLU A 471 32.81 9.44 23.57
C GLU A 471 31.61 10.15 24.22
N TYR A 472 30.79 10.85 23.43
CA TYR A 472 29.55 11.44 23.95
C TYR A 472 28.55 10.38 24.42
N LEU A 473 28.35 9.28 23.68
CA LEU A 473 27.49 8.19 24.14
C LEU A 473 28.02 7.59 25.45
N VAL A 474 29.28 7.16 25.47
CA VAL A 474 29.92 6.51 26.62
C VAL A 474 29.88 7.38 27.88
N ARG A 475 30.20 8.68 27.76
CA ARG A 475 30.19 9.61 28.91
C ARG A 475 28.79 9.87 29.48
N ASN A 476 27.75 9.82 28.64
CA ASN A 476 26.38 10.19 29.03
C ASN A 476 25.44 8.97 29.22
N LEU A 477 25.88 7.74 28.93
CA LEU A 477 25.08 6.52 29.12
C LEU A 477 24.91 6.08 30.59
N PRO A 478 25.92 6.25 31.50
CA PRO A 478 25.72 6.01 32.92
C PRO A 478 24.67 6.97 33.50
N GLY A 479 23.63 6.42 34.15
CA GLY A 479 22.53 7.20 34.71
C GLY A 479 21.40 7.56 33.73
N VAL A 480 21.41 7.02 32.50
CA VAL A 480 20.24 7.07 31.62
C VAL A 480 19.15 6.15 32.17
N GLU A 481 17.96 6.70 32.39
CA GLU A 481 16.80 5.90 32.79
C GLU A 481 15.94 5.43 31.60
N ASP A 482 15.94 6.18 30.49
CA ASP A 482 15.12 5.88 29.29
C ASP A 482 15.58 4.59 28.57
N PRO A 483 14.74 3.53 28.54
CA PRO A 483 15.09 2.27 27.86
C PRO A 483 15.27 2.42 26.35
N TYR A 484 14.58 3.38 25.72
CA TYR A 484 14.74 3.61 24.28
C TYR A 484 16.15 4.10 23.96
N ALA A 485 16.60 5.17 24.64
CA ALA A 485 17.95 5.69 24.48
C ALA A 485 19.02 4.62 24.77
N ILE A 486 18.82 3.78 25.80
CA ILE A 486 19.75 2.66 26.10
C ILE A 486 19.81 1.67 24.94
N ALA A 487 18.67 1.23 24.38
CA ALA A 487 18.63 0.25 23.30
C ALA A 487 19.37 0.70 22.04
N ILE A 488 19.11 1.93 21.57
CA ILE A 488 19.80 2.46 20.39
C ILE A 488 21.28 2.76 20.65
N CYS A 489 21.65 3.22 21.86
CA CYS A 489 23.06 3.40 22.23
C CYS A 489 23.81 2.08 22.31
N SER A 490 23.17 1.03 22.85
CA SER A 490 23.72 -0.32 22.88
C SER A 490 24.00 -0.82 21.46
N TYR A 491 23.03 -0.73 20.54
CA TYR A 491 23.25 -1.13 19.15
C TYR A 491 24.38 -0.32 18.49
N ALA A 492 24.40 1.01 18.65
CA ALA A 492 25.44 1.88 18.11
C ALA A 492 26.85 1.54 18.65
N LEU A 493 26.98 1.22 19.94
CA LEU A 493 28.26 0.85 20.56
C LEU A 493 28.74 -0.55 20.15
N HIS A 494 27.82 -1.47 19.80
CA HIS A 494 28.18 -2.76 19.21
C HIS A 494 28.67 -2.60 17.76
N LEU A 495 28.00 -1.78 16.94
CA LEU A 495 28.47 -1.44 15.59
C LEU A 495 29.82 -0.69 15.59
N ALA A 496 30.11 0.09 16.63
CA ALA A 496 31.38 0.79 16.81
C ALA A 496 32.51 -0.09 17.39
N ASP A 497 32.22 -1.36 17.72
CA ASP A 497 33.10 -2.30 18.43
C ASP A 497 33.76 -1.73 19.70
N HIS A 498 33.07 -0.82 20.41
CA HIS A 498 33.65 -0.13 21.55
C HIS A 498 33.65 -1.01 22.81
N PRO A 499 34.70 -1.04 23.67
CA PRO A 499 34.75 -1.91 24.85
C PRO A 499 33.54 -1.78 25.80
N GLU A 500 33.04 -0.56 25.96
CA GLU A 500 31.85 -0.23 26.78
C GLU A 500 30.53 -0.80 26.23
N LYS A 501 30.52 -1.45 25.05
CA LYS A 501 29.34 -2.15 24.52
C LYS A 501 28.79 -3.19 25.50
N ASN A 502 29.64 -3.78 26.35
CA ASN A 502 29.23 -4.68 27.41
C ASN A 502 28.48 -3.98 28.56
N VAL A 503 28.90 -2.75 28.94
CA VAL A 503 28.18 -1.95 29.95
C VAL A 503 26.84 -1.49 29.39
N ALA A 504 26.80 -1.08 28.11
CA ALA A 504 25.56 -0.74 27.42
C ALA A 504 24.59 -1.93 27.34
N PHE A 505 25.09 -3.14 27.05
CA PHE A 505 24.30 -4.37 27.05
C PHE A 505 23.75 -4.70 28.44
N ASN A 506 24.56 -4.59 29.49
CA ASN A 506 24.10 -4.86 30.86
C ASN A 506 23.04 -3.84 31.31
N LEU A 507 23.17 -2.57 30.93
CA LEU A 507 22.13 -1.55 31.18
C LEU A 507 20.84 -1.84 30.40
N LEU A 508 20.93 -2.34 29.17
CA LEU A 508 19.77 -2.78 28.39
C LEU A 508 19.07 -3.95 29.09
N GLU A 509 19.81 -4.97 29.50
CA GLU A 509 19.28 -6.15 30.20
C GLU A 509 18.56 -5.79 31.52
N LEU A 510 19.09 -4.83 32.29
CA LEU A 510 18.45 -4.32 33.51
C LEU A 510 17.11 -3.58 33.27
N LYS A 511 16.77 -3.24 32.02
CA LYS A 511 15.48 -2.66 31.62
C LYS A 511 14.55 -3.65 30.90
N ALA A 512 14.94 -4.92 30.78
CA ALA A 512 14.17 -5.93 30.05
C ALA A 512 12.96 -6.44 30.85
N ASN A 513 11.81 -6.55 30.19
CA ASN A 513 10.61 -7.21 30.71
C ASN A 513 10.60 -8.65 30.16
N THR A 514 10.43 -9.66 31.03
CA THR A 514 10.38 -11.07 30.62
C THR A 514 9.16 -11.75 31.23
N VAL A 515 8.22 -12.20 30.40
CA VAL A 515 6.94 -12.82 30.79
C VAL A 515 6.55 -13.86 29.74
N ASP A 516 5.99 -15.01 30.13
CA ASP A 516 5.44 -16.05 29.25
C ASP A 516 6.36 -16.48 28.07
N GLY A 517 7.68 -16.56 28.30
CA GLY A 517 8.65 -16.92 27.26
C GLY A 517 8.87 -15.84 26.19
N LYS A 518 8.46 -14.59 26.48
CA LYS A 518 8.69 -13.39 25.68
C LYS A 518 9.60 -12.41 26.43
N LYS A 519 10.41 -11.64 25.71
CA LYS A 519 11.29 -10.60 26.25
C LYS A 519 11.18 -9.31 25.45
N TRP A 520 11.00 -8.18 26.11
CA TRP A 520 10.83 -6.89 25.43
C TRP A 520 11.20 -5.69 26.32
N TRP A 521 11.33 -4.53 25.68
CA TRP A 521 11.56 -3.26 26.33
C TRP A 521 10.36 -2.36 26.09
N LYS A 522 10.02 -1.55 27.08
CA LYS A 522 8.93 -0.58 26.99
C LYS A 522 9.37 0.77 27.54
N ARG A 523 8.73 1.84 27.08
CA ARG A 523 8.84 3.17 27.68
C ARG A 523 8.40 3.13 29.14
N MET A 524 8.99 3.98 29.98
CA MET A 524 8.55 4.15 31.37
C MET A 524 7.12 4.71 31.45
N ASP A 525 6.31 4.11 32.33
CA ASP A 525 4.92 4.49 32.58
C ASP A 525 4.86 5.87 33.25
N ARG A 526 4.20 6.85 32.63
CA ARG A 526 4.01 8.17 33.24
C ARG A 526 2.85 8.16 34.23
N ALA A 527 2.84 9.09 35.18
CA ALA A 527 1.79 9.15 36.21
C ALA A 527 0.36 9.24 35.63
N ASN A 528 0.19 9.88 34.47
CA ASN A 528 -1.10 10.00 33.76
C ASN A 528 -1.44 8.75 32.93
N ASP A 529 -0.45 7.94 32.54
CA ASP A 529 -0.63 6.80 31.63
C ASP A 529 -1.55 5.73 32.27
N LYS A 530 -1.57 5.63 33.61
CA LYS A 530 -2.45 4.73 34.40
C LYS A 530 -3.97 4.92 34.21
N LYS A 531 -4.41 5.99 33.52
CA LYS A 531 -5.83 6.22 33.21
C LYS A 531 -6.21 5.91 31.76
N ASN A 532 -5.23 5.66 30.89
CA ASN A 532 -5.46 5.41 29.46
C ASN A 532 -5.50 3.90 29.19
N PRO A 533 -6.63 3.30 28.77
CA PRO A 533 -6.70 1.86 28.50
C PRO A 533 -5.71 1.39 27.43
N TRP A 534 -5.36 2.26 26.48
CA TRP A 534 -4.43 1.97 25.38
C TRP A 534 -2.97 1.83 25.83
N VAL A 535 -2.62 2.15 27.10
CA VAL A 535 -1.24 2.03 27.63
C VAL A 535 -0.80 0.57 27.84
N HIS A 536 -1.75 -0.37 27.83
CA HIS A 536 -1.46 -1.80 27.91
C HIS A 536 -1.40 -2.49 26.53
N GLU A 537 -1.75 -1.80 25.45
CA GLU A 537 -1.49 -2.23 24.07
C GLU A 537 -0.09 -1.69 23.68
N PRO A 538 0.85 -2.52 23.17
CA PRO A 538 2.22 -2.07 22.92
C PRO A 538 2.34 -0.94 21.89
N ASN A 539 3.18 0.04 22.19
CA ASN A 539 3.38 1.23 21.38
C ASN A 539 4.47 1.02 20.31
N SER A 540 4.39 1.74 19.19
CA SER A 540 5.44 1.82 18.15
C SER A 540 6.84 2.00 18.74
N VAL A 541 6.98 2.87 19.76
CA VAL A 541 8.25 3.14 20.44
C VAL A 541 8.79 1.92 21.19
N ASP A 542 7.92 1.06 21.72
CA ASP A 542 8.28 -0.19 22.41
C ASP A 542 8.72 -1.27 21.40
N VAL A 543 8.06 -1.30 20.23
CA VAL A 543 8.42 -2.15 19.10
C VAL A 543 9.79 -1.78 18.53
N GLU A 544 10.03 -0.49 18.25
CA GLU A 544 11.34 0.00 17.75
C GLU A 544 12.49 -0.29 18.73
N MET A 545 12.35 0.02 20.02
CA MET A 545 13.44 -0.25 20.98
C MET A 545 13.72 -1.75 21.14
N THR A 546 12.68 -2.58 21.04
CA THR A 546 12.80 -4.04 21.12
C THR A 546 13.44 -4.63 19.85
N ALA A 547 13.22 -4.02 18.68
CA ALA A 547 13.95 -4.35 17.45
C ALA A 547 15.44 -3.98 17.52
N TYR A 548 15.79 -2.80 18.06
CA TYR A 548 17.20 -2.45 18.34
C TYR A 548 17.86 -3.39 19.37
N ALA A 549 17.09 -3.88 20.35
CA ALA A 549 17.56 -4.89 21.28
C ALA A 549 17.82 -6.24 20.59
N LEU A 550 16.91 -6.72 19.72
CA LEU A 550 17.15 -7.91 18.90
C LEU A 550 18.39 -7.76 18.01
N LEU A 551 18.55 -6.62 17.33
CA LEU A 551 19.76 -6.32 16.55
C LEU A 551 21.03 -6.34 17.42
N THR A 552 20.97 -5.83 18.65
CA THR A 552 22.07 -5.92 19.62
C THR A 552 22.43 -7.36 19.95
N TYR A 553 21.45 -8.23 20.20
CA TYR A 553 21.67 -9.66 20.44
C TYR A 553 22.34 -10.34 19.24
N LEU A 554 21.89 -10.02 18.02
CA LEU A 554 22.43 -10.55 16.77
C LEU A 554 23.88 -10.09 16.49
N GLN A 555 24.28 -8.91 16.98
CA GLN A 555 25.67 -8.41 17.00
C GLN A 555 26.54 -9.01 18.12
N ARG A 556 25.94 -9.75 19.06
CA ARG A 556 26.64 -10.53 20.11
C ARG A 556 26.61 -12.04 19.85
N GLU A 557 26.08 -12.46 18.71
CA GLU A 557 25.84 -13.87 18.34
C GLU A 557 24.89 -14.63 19.30
N LEU A 558 24.13 -13.90 20.14
CA LEU A 558 23.17 -14.44 21.12
C LEU A 558 21.83 -14.80 20.44
N VAL A 559 21.89 -15.67 19.43
CA VAL A 559 20.75 -15.99 18.55
C VAL A 559 19.61 -16.65 19.33
N GLU A 560 19.90 -17.69 20.11
CA GLU A 560 18.88 -18.44 20.83
C GLU A 560 18.27 -17.63 22.00
N ASP A 561 19.06 -16.81 22.69
CA ASP A 561 18.56 -15.86 23.71
C ASP A 561 17.74 -14.71 23.10
N GLY A 562 17.86 -14.50 21.78
CA GLY A 562 17.02 -13.58 20.99
C GLY A 562 15.64 -14.14 20.64
N LEU A 563 15.39 -15.45 20.78
CA LEU A 563 14.10 -16.07 20.46
C LEU A 563 12.92 -15.49 21.27
N PRO A 564 13.01 -15.27 22.60
CA PRO A 564 11.97 -14.56 23.36
C PRO A 564 11.66 -13.15 22.85
N ILE A 565 12.65 -12.48 22.22
CA ILE A 565 12.47 -11.15 21.63
C ILE A 565 11.72 -11.26 20.29
N LEU A 566 12.12 -12.20 19.45
CA LEU A 566 11.41 -12.59 18.23
C LEU A 566 9.95 -12.98 18.51
N HIS A 567 9.70 -13.81 19.54
CA HIS A 567 8.36 -14.22 19.97
C HIS A 567 7.47 -13.03 20.37
N TRP A 568 8.07 -11.99 20.97
CA TRP A 568 7.33 -10.78 21.32
C TRP A 568 7.03 -9.94 20.08
N LEU A 569 8.05 -9.65 19.25
CA LEU A 569 7.91 -8.84 18.04
C LEU A 569 6.90 -9.45 17.06
N VAL A 570 6.97 -10.75 16.76
CA VAL A 570 5.97 -11.45 15.94
C VAL A 570 4.55 -11.27 16.48
N SER A 571 4.38 -11.24 17.81
CA SER A 571 3.07 -11.03 18.42
C SER A 571 2.55 -9.58 18.39
N GLN A 572 3.37 -8.61 17.94
CA GLN A 572 2.95 -7.22 17.69
C GLN A 572 2.58 -6.94 16.23
N GLN A 573 2.66 -7.94 15.34
CA GLN A 573 2.24 -7.77 13.94
C GLN A 573 0.73 -7.55 13.87
N ASN A 574 0.32 -6.49 13.16
CA ASN A 574 -1.07 -6.21 12.86
C ASN A 574 -1.66 -7.25 11.87
N ASP A 575 -2.96 -7.17 11.59
CA ASP A 575 -3.63 -8.08 10.66
C ASP A 575 -3.07 -7.99 9.23
N GLN A 576 -2.42 -6.88 8.89
CA GLN A 576 -1.75 -6.65 7.60
C GLN A 576 -0.25 -7.04 7.58
N GLY A 577 0.31 -7.53 8.69
CA GLY A 577 1.73 -7.93 8.77
C GLY A 577 2.72 -6.77 8.91
N GLY A 578 2.25 -5.55 9.17
CA GLY A 578 3.06 -4.41 9.62
C GLY A 578 2.95 -4.20 11.14
N PHE A 579 3.41 -3.06 11.64
CA PHE A 579 3.38 -2.70 13.06
C PHE A 579 2.53 -1.44 13.30
N ALA A 580 2.84 -0.61 14.30
CA ALA A 580 2.00 0.51 14.74
C ALA A 580 2.35 1.86 14.08
N SER A 581 3.59 2.01 13.59
CA SER A 581 4.06 3.13 12.77
C SER A 581 4.71 2.57 11.48
N SER A 582 5.47 3.40 10.79
CA SER A 582 6.32 2.99 9.67
C SER A 582 7.79 2.82 10.06
N GLN A 583 8.27 3.58 11.05
CA GLN A 583 9.64 3.48 11.58
C GLN A 583 9.87 2.15 12.32
N ASP A 584 8.98 1.81 13.26
CA ASP A 584 8.97 0.52 13.97
C ASP A 584 8.82 -0.65 13.00
N THR A 585 7.99 -0.51 11.97
CA THR A 585 7.86 -1.49 10.88
C THR A 585 9.18 -1.70 10.13
N VAL A 586 9.85 -0.63 9.69
CA VAL A 586 11.14 -0.71 8.96
C VAL A 586 12.22 -1.41 9.79
N ILE A 587 12.45 -0.95 11.02
CA ILE A 587 13.52 -1.50 11.87
C ILE A 587 13.20 -2.91 12.37
N THR A 588 11.92 -3.23 12.60
CA THR A 588 11.51 -4.58 12.99
C THR A 588 11.61 -5.56 11.83
N LEU A 589 11.19 -5.20 10.61
CA LEU A 589 11.39 -6.06 9.44
C LEU A 589 12.89 -6.35 9.21
N TYR A 590 13.77 -5.38 9.46
CA TYR A 590 15.22 -5.56 9.37
C TYR A 590 15.80 -6.43 10.51
N ALA A 591 15.31 -6.28 11.75
CA ALA A 591 15.69 -7.15 12.85
C ALA A 591 15.19 -8.59 12.65
N LEU A 592 13.98 -8.76 12.11
CA LEU A 592 13.38 -10.04 11.79
C LEU A 592 14.06 -10.73 10.61
N SER A 593 14.46 -10.01 9.55
CA SER A 593 15.23 -10.60 8.43
C SER A 593 16.59 -11.10 8.89
N GLN A 594 17.32 -10.27 9.65
CA GLN A 594 18.61 -10.63 10.24
C GLN A 594 18.51 -11.81 11.23
N MET A 595 17.42 -11.93 11.98
CA MET A 595 17.17 -13.10 12.83
C MET A 595 16.85 -14.35 11.98
N ALA A 596 15.95 -14.22 11.00
CA ALA A 596 15.52 -15.30 10.12
C ALA A 596 16.68 -15.90 9.31
N GLU A 597 17.61 -15.08 8.81
CA GLU A 597 18.84 -15.56 8.14
C GLU A 597 19.67 -16.52 9.02
N ARG A 598 19.62 -16.37 10.35
CA ARG A 598 20.37 -17.18 11.30
C ARG A 598 19.60 -18.40 11.82
N ILE A 599 18.25 -18.41 11.78
CA ILE A 599 17.42 -19.49 12.36
C ILE A 599 16.57 -20.28 11.37
N THR A 600 16.44 -19.85 10.10
CA THR A 600 15.61 -20.54 9.10
C THR A 600 16.14 -21.95 8.83
N PRO A 601 15.38 -23.02 9.13
CA PRO A 601 15.85 -24.39 8.98
C PRO A 601 15.87 -24.82 7.52
N GLY A 602 16.87 -25.62 7.12
CA GLY A 602 16.97 -26.14 5.76
C GLY A 602 15.81 -27.05 5.33
N THR A 603 15.09 -27.61 6.31
CA THR A 603 13.90 -28.46 6.19
C THR A 603 12.72 -27.86 6.95
N LEU A 604 11.55 -27.81 6.32
CA LEU A 604 10.31 -27.32 6.89
C LEU A 604 9.16 -28.27 6.51
N LYS A 605 8.51 -28.87 7.51
CA LYS A 605 7.35 -29.73 7.36
C LYS A 605 6.57 -29.74 8.68
N LEU A 606 5.53 -28.93 8.75
CA LEU A 606 4.71 -28.69 9.94
C LEU A 606 3.22 -28.81 9.57
N SER A 607 2.44 -29.49 10.41
CA SER A 607 0.98 -29.46 10.36
C SER A 607 0.45 -28.73 11.58
N ALA A 608 -0.37 -27.70 11.35
CA ALA A 608 -1.08 -26.95 12.38
C ALA A 608 -2.55 -27.37 12.36
N THR A 609 -2.99 -28.07 13.40
CA THR A 609 -4.36 -28.52 13.62
C THR A 609 -5.07 -27.60 14.61
N PHE A 610 -6.26 -27.15 14.22
CA PHE A 610 -7.08 -26.17 14.90
C PHE A 610 -8.40 -26.81 15.31
N SER A 611 -8.63 -27.01 16.61
CA SER A 611 -9.85 -27.60 17.14
C SER A 611 -10.73 -26.53 17.78
N TYR A 612 -12.00 -26.44 17.37
CA TYR A 612 -12.94 -25.39 17.77
C TYR A 612 -14.37 -25.92 17.90
N MET A 613 -15.14 -25.35 18.84
CA MET A 613 -16.43 -25.90 19.27
C MET A 613 -16.27 -27.38 19.72
N LYS A 614 -17.34 -28.20 19.67
CA LYS A 614 -17.25 -29.63 20.08
C LYS A 614 -16.70 -30.57 19.00
N ASN A 615 -16.94 -30.26 17.72
CA ASN A 615 -16.68 -31.16 16.59
C ASN A 615 -15.96 -30.45 15.42
N GLY A 616 -15.56 -29.18 15.57
CA GLY A 616 -14.90 -28.43 14.50
C GLY A 616 -13.40 -28.68 14.49
N GLN A 617 -12.85 -29.00 13.32
CA GLN A 617 -11.42 -29.20 13.13
C GLN A 617 -11.01 -28.66 11.75
N SER A 618 -9.89 -27.94 11.70
CA SER A 618 -9.21 -27.54 10.46
C SER A 618 -7.73 -27.86 10.56
N GLU A 619 -7.09 -28.12 9.42
CA GLU A 619 -5.66 -28.46 9.34
C GLU A 619 -5.00 -27.56 8.28
N LEU A 620 -3.88 -26.93 8.62
CA LEU A 620 -3.04 -26.17 7.69
C LEU A 620 -1.66 -26.83 7.59
N LYS A 621 -1.20 -27.05 6.36
CA LYS A 621 0.04 -27.80 6.08
C LYS A 621 1.10 -26.86 5.53
N VAL A 622 2.14 -26.66 6.33
CA VAL A 622 3.26 -25.76 6.07
C VAL A 622 4.48 -26.59 5.68
N THR A 623 5.03 -26.28 4.51
CA THR A 623 6.13 -26.99 3.85
C THR A 623 7.09 -25.97 3.26
N LYS A 624 8.25 -26.42 2.81
CA LYS A 624 9.23 -25.54 2.14
C LYS A 624 8.65 -24.83 0.90
N ASP A 625 7.80 -25.50 0.13
CA ASP A 625 7.29 -24.99 -1.15
C ASP A 625 6.17 -23.94 -0.98
N ASN A 626 5.52 -23.91 0.19
CA ASN A 626 4.49 -22.92 0.54
C ASN A 626 4.86 -22.09 1.79
N ALA A 627 6.16 -22.01 2.14
CA ALA A 627 6.64 -21.37 3.36
C ALA A 627 6.19 -19.90 3.50
N MET A 628 6.26 -19.11 2.42
CA MET A 628 5.82 -17.72 2.35
C MET A 628 4.32 -17.52 2.05
N VAL A 629 3.57 -18.60 1.83
CA VAL A 629 2.13 -18.53 1.57
C VAL A 629 1.39 -18.65 2.89
N LEU A 630 0.99 -17.52 3.45
CA LEU A 630 0.06 -17.49 4.58
C LEU A 630 -1.27 -18.12 4.13
N GLN A 631 -1.56 -19.31 4.64
CA GLN A 631 -2.83 -19.99 4.41
C GLN A 631 -3.85 -19.42 5.39
N LEU A 632 -5.09 -19.18 4.94
CA LEU A 632 -6.17 -18.58 5.74
C LEU A 632 -7.45 -19.43 5.63
N ILE A 633 -8.15 -19.60 6.75
CA ILE A 633 -9.47 -20.26 6.84
C ILE A 633 -10.39 -19.41 7.73
N GLU A 634 -11.56 -19.04 7.20
CA GLU A 634 -12.64 -18.43 7.99
C GLU A 634 -13.27 -19.48 8.92
N LEU A 635 -13.35 -19.16 10.22
CA LEU A 635 -14.01 -20.01 11.22
C LEU A 635 -15.45 -19.54 11.48
N PRO A 636 -16.36 -20.46 11.88
CA PRO A 636 -17.73 -20.10 12.23
C PRO A 636 -17.79 -19.02 13.31
N LYS A 637 -18.58 -17.97 13.07
CA LYS A 637 -18.72 -16.75 13.91
C LYS A 637 -18.91 -16.98 15.41
N ARG A 638 -19.49 -18.13 15.80
CA ARG A 638 -19.73 -18.53 17.20
C ARG A 638 -18.50 -19.12 17.91
N THR A 639 -17.35 -19.22 17.25
CA THR A 639 -16.09 -19.67 17.86
C THR A 639 -15.66 -18.68 18.95
N ARG A 640 -15.26 -19.20 20.12
CA ARG A 640 -14.78 -18.41 21.27
C ARG A 640 -13.57 -19.04 21.98
N ILE A 641 -13.39 -20.35 21.85
CA ILE A 641 -12.21 -21.09 22.31
C ILE A 641 -11.70 -21.91 21.13
N LEU A 642 -10.38 -21.93 20.97
CA LEU A 642 -9.64 -22.58 19.91
C LEU A 642 -8.42 -23.28 20.53
N ASN A 643 -8.30 -24.61 20.40
CA ASN A 643 -7.06 -25.31 20.72
C ASN A 643 -6.21 -25.44 19.45
N VAL A 644 -4.96 -25.01 19.53
CA VAL A 644 -3.98 -25.09 18.45
C VAL A 644 -2.94 -26.14 18.81
N THR A 645 -2.80 -27.15 17.95
CA THR A 645 -1.82 -28.23 18.09
C THR A 645 -0.96 -28.26 16.82
N ALA A 646 0.36 -28.12 16.96
CA ALA A 646 1.29 -28.09 15.84
C ALA A 646 2.30 -29.24 15.97
N THR A 647 2.54 -29.96 14.87
CA THR A 647 3.43 -31.13 14.85
C THR A 647 4.33 -31.14 13.62
N GLY A 648 5.49 -31.80 13.73
CA GLY A 648 6.46 -31.94 12.65
C GLY A 648 7.80 -31.31 13.00
N THR A 649 8.42 -30.62 12.03
CA THR A 649 9.77 -30.04 12.16
C THR A 649 9.88 -28.70 11.44
N GLY A 650 10.46 -27.70 12.11
CA GLY A 650 10.78 -26.40 11.55
C GLY A 650 10.19 -25.23 12.36
N LEU A 651 9.99 -24.09 11.72
CA LEU A 651 9.39 -22.89 12.31
C LEU A 651 8.06 -22.56 11.62
N ALA A 652 7.12 -21.96 12.35
CA ALA A 652 5.93 -21.36 11.77
C ALA A 652 5.40 -20.20 12.61
N ILE A 653 4.66 -19.30 11.97
CA ILE A 653 3.79 -18.34 12.65
C ILE A 653 2.35 -18.80 12.43
N ILE A 654 1.64 -19.02 13.54
CA ILE A 654 0.19 -19.24 13.57
C ILE A 654 -0.49 -17.92 13.92
N LYS A 655 -1.45 -17.52 13.09
CA LYS A 655 -2.20 -16.27 13.19
C LYS A 655 -3.65 -16.60 13.56
N VAL A 656 -4.20 -15.90 14.56
CA VAL A 656 -5.63 -15.96 14.89
C VAL A 656 -6.15 -14.53 14.93
N SER A 657 -6.80 -14.12 13.84
CA SER A 657 -7.38 -12.78 13.69
C SER A 657 -8.89 -12.83 13.87
N TYR A 658 -9.44 -11.85 14.55
CA TYR A 658 -10.88 -11.69 14.70
C TYR A 658 -11.26 -10.21 14.71
N ARG A 659 -12.42 -9.91 14.15
CA ARG A 659 -13.01 -8.57 14.14
C ARG A 659 -14.50 -8.64 14.44
N TYR A 660 -15.03 -7.56 14.99
CA TYR A 660 -16.44 -7.38 15.32
C TYR A 660 -16.74 -5.88 15.36
N ASN A 661 -18.00 -5.49 15.23
CA ASN A 661 -18.41 -4.09 15.30
C ASN A 661 -19.05 -3.75 16.64
N VAL A 662 -18.89 -2.49 17.08
CA VAL A 662 -19.53 -1.91 18.26
C VAL A 662 -20.23 -0.59 17.91
N ASN A 663 -21.35 -0.31 18.58
CA ASN A 663 -22.16 0.89 18.33
C ASN A 663 -21.65 2.16 19.03
N VAL A 664 -20.64 2.05 19.89
CA VAL A 664 -20.11 3.17 20.68
C VAL A 664 -18.68 3.44 20.25
N THR A 665 -18.44 4.66 19.76
CA THR A 665 -17.09 5.17 19.46
C THR A 665 -16.18 5.02 20.67
N GLY A 666 -14.95 4.55 20.47
CA GLY A 666 -14.02 4.19 21.55
C GLY A 666 -13.96 5.20 22.71
N ALA A 667 -14.06 4.70 23.95
CA ALA A 667 -14.29 5.49 25.18
C ALA A 667 -13.21 6.53 25.55
N TRP A 668 -12.13 6.61 24.77
CA TRP A 668 -11.00 7.53 24.95
C TRP A 668 -10.54 8.05 23.57
N PRO A 669 -11.28 9.00 22.97
CA PRO A 669 -10.89 9.59 21.68
C PRO A 669 -9.67 10.49 21.85
N LEU A 670 -8.65 10.31 21.00
CA LEU A 670 -7.47 11.18 20.95
C LEU A 670 -7.78 12.56 20.34
N PHE A 671 -8.87 12.68 19.58
CA PHE A 671 -9.33 13.91 18.95
C PHE A 671 -10.81 14.12 19.22
N SER A 672 -11.16 15.34 19.64
CA SER A 672 -12.54 15.81 19.56
C SER A 672 -12.85 16.12 18.10
N LEU A 673 -13.96 15.60 17.58
CA LEU A 673 -14.45 15.84 16.22
C LEU A 673 -15.82 16.52 16.29
N ASP A 674 -15.96 17.64 15.59
CA ASP A 674 -17.20 18.40 15.50
C ASP A 674 -17.60 18.57 14.01
N PRO A 675 -18.40 17.65 13.45
CA PRO A 675 -18.93 17.75 12.09
C PRO A 675 -20.24 18.55 12.07
N GLN A 676 -20.21 19.73 11.46
CA GLN A 676 -21.34 20.65 11.37
C GLN A 676 -21.78 20.85 9.92
N VAL A 677 -23.09 20.78 9.68
CA VAL A 677 -23.68 21.15 8.38
C VAL A 677 -23.84 22.66 8.34
N ASP A 678 -23.13 23.31 7.42
CA ASP A 678 -23.10 24.77 7.35
C ASP A 678 -24.44 25.34 6.87
N LYS A 679 -24.79 26.52 7.38
CA LYS A 679 -26.03 27.27 7.05
C LYS A 679 -26.16 27.67 5.57
N ASN A 680 -25.08 27.57 4.80
CA ASN A 680 -25.07 27.75 3.35
C ASN A 680 -25.70 26.58 2.58
N SER A 681 -25.87 25.43 3.26
CA SER A 681 -26.50 24.24 2.69
C SER A 681 -27.95 24.52 2.29
N ASN A 682 -28.33 24.03 1.12
CA ASN A 682 -29.65 24.22 0.52
C ASN A 682 -30.03 22.96 -0.29
N ALA A 683 -31.20 22.96 -0.92
CA ALA A 683 -31.74 21.79 -1.61
C ALA A 683 -30.80 21.15 -2.65
N ASN A 684 -29.89 21.92 -3.25
CA ASN A 684 -28.99 21.46 -4.32
C ASN A 684 -27.52 21.32 -3.84
N HIS A 685 -27.23 21.64 -2.59
CA HIS A 685 -25.86 21.81 -2.09
C HIS A 685 -25.74 21.49 -0.60
N LEU A 686 -24.92 20.49 -0.26
CA LEU A 686 -24.53 20.23 1.11
C LEU A 686 -23.09 20.72 1.34
N GLN A 687 -22.92 21.62 2.30
CA GLN A 687 -21.62 22.07 2.79
C GLN A 687 -21.40 21.51 4.19
N LEU A 688 -20.43 20.60 4.34
CA LEU A 688 -20.03 20.05 5.63
C LEU A 688 -18.68 20.65 6.03
N SER A 689 -18.64 21.24 7.23
CA SER A 689 -17.41 21.66 7.91
C SER A 689 -17.10 20.67 9.02
N VAL A 690 -15.87 20.15 9.05
CA VAL A 690 -15.40 19.28 10.15
C VAL A 690 -14.23 19.95 10.85
N CYS A 691 -14.43 20.28 12.13
CA CYS A 691 -13.39 20.78 13.02
C CYS A 691 -12.83 19.65 13.86
N SER A 692 -11.51 19.67 14.10
CA SER A 692 -10.82 18.69 14.95
C SER A 692 -9.92 19.38 15.97
N GLY A 693 -9.94 18.90 17.21
CA GLY A 693 -9.03 19.35 18.28
C GLY A 693 -8.36 18.15 18.96
N TYR A 694 -7.03 18.19 19.10
CA TYR A 694 -6.28 17.12 19.78
C TYR A 694 -6.49 17.19 21.30
N MET A 695 -6.88 16.06 21.91
CA MET A 695 -7.21 15.99 23.34
C MET A 695 -5.97 15.69 24.18
N PHE A 696 -5.19 16.75 24.45
CA PHE A 696 -4.07 16.65 25.37
C PHE A 696 -4.57 16.51 26.83
N PHE A 697 -4.39 15.34 27.45
CA PHE A 697 -4.84 15.07 28.82
C PHE A 697 -3.97 15.78 29.89
N PHE A 698 -4.14 17.10 29.97
CA PHE A 698 -3.74 17.95 31.10
C PHE A 698 -4.96 18.72 31.63
N PHE A 699 -4.96 19.01 32.93
CA PHE A 699 -6.05 19.73 33.61
C PHE A 699 -6.03 21.25 33.32
N PHE A 700 -6.28 21.67 32.08
CA PHE A 700 -6.68 23.06 31.75
C PHE A 700 -7.45 23.13 30.41
N ASN A 701 -8.50 23.97 30.37
CA ASN A 701 -9.38 24.11 29.21
C ASN A 701 -8.75 24.93 28.07
N TYR A 702 -7.83 24.33 27.30
CA TYR A 702 -7.31 24.90 26.06
C TYR A 702 -7.31 23.89 24.91
N THR A 703 -8.45 23.81 24.21
CA THR A 703 -8.58 23.08 22.94
C THR A 703 -8.00 23.92 21.79
N MET A 704 -6.87 23.50 21.23
CA MET A 704 -6.43 24.00 19.91
C MET A 704 -7.32 23.40 18.82
N ASN A 705 -8.37 24.13 18.45
CA ASN A 705 -9.26 23.75 17.35
C ASN A 705 -8.62 24.11 16.00
N VAL A 706 -8.50 23.12 15.12
CA VAL A 706 -8.10 23.31 13.73
C VAL A 706 -9.27 22.93 12.84
N CYS A 707 -9.95 23.94 12.30
CA CYS A 707 -10.96 23.79 11.27
C CYS A 707 -10.28 24.01 9.91
N GLY A 708 -10.38 23.04 8.99
CA GLY A 708 -9.61 23.08 7.74
C GLY A 708 -10.04 22.12 6.64
N TRP A 709 -11.20 21.47 6.78
CA TRP A 709 -11.78 20.62 5.75
C TRP A 709 -13.18 21.12 5.39
N LEU A 710 -13.28 21.75 4.22
CA LEU A 710 -14.54 22.08 3.57
C LEU A 710 -14.87 20.94 2.60
N MET A 711 -15.95 20.19 2.85
CA MET A 711 -16.40 19.14 1.92
C MET A 711 -17.71 19.58 1.28
N THR A 712 -17.64 19.95 0.00
CA THR A 712 -18.78 20.39 -0.79
C THR A 712 -19.29 19.24 -1.66
N VAL A 713 -20.53 18.84 -1.43
CA VAL A 713 -21.21 17.79 -2.21
C VAL A 713 -22.40 18.41 -2.94
N PRO A 714 -22.42 18.42 -4.29
CA PRO A 714 -23.62 18.78 -5.03
C PRO A 714 -24.66 17.65 -4.87
N LEU A 715 -25.90 18.03 -4.55
CA LEU A 715 -27.03 17.11 -4.49
C LEU A 715 -27.84 17.30 -5.78
N ASN A 716 -27.91 16.25 -6.60
CA ASN A 716 -28.65 16.15 -7.87
C ASN A 716 -29.44 14.83 -7.88
#